data_AF-A0A938I3B4-F1
#
_entry.id   AF-A0A938I3B4-F1
#
_cell.length_a   1.000
_cell.length_b   1.000
_cell.length_c   1.000
_cell.angle_alpha   90.00
_cell.angle_beta   90.00
_cell.angle_gamma   90.00
#
_symmetry.space_group_name_H-M   'P 1'
#
loop_
_entity.id
_entity.type
_entity.pdbx_description
1 polymer ?
#
loop_
_entity_poly.entity_id
_entity_poly.type
_entity_poly.pdbx_seq_one_letter_code
_entity_poly.pdbx_strand_id
1 'polypeptide(L)'
;MPTMLRVLRESALCVAIMCVSASEGLTAAESLTVLPAEFTLSGPEARQRILVQATTDGRVVGQIADGLSVTSSDEKVVKIEDGFVVPVGNGKVTITAKVGSQTATASVTVEKFEQPHSWSFRNHVQSVLSKSGCNMGACHGAAAGKGGFKLSLRGYDPDADFRTLTRQARGRRVVPSDPGRSLMLTKPSGAIPHKGGLRFDVDSLEYRVIAEWIAAGHPAPSDDDPRVKHLEILPTASQQKKGASQQMVVRAHFSDGHVEDVTRWCKFSSANATVANVEDRGLVKIIGSGEGAISAWYLSQNVIATINSPYETAVDAVVFASAERSNFIDDSVLAKLKSLNIPPSSRCSDSEFLRRAFLDTIGVLPTTDEVRAFLADESPDKRDRLVDQLLTRPEFVDYWAYKWSDLLLLSGEKLRPQALKSFYAFIRQNVADNTPWDEFVRQIVLAKGSTFDNGAANFYSLHQDPLDMAETTSMAFLGMSIQCAHCHDHPLEKWTNNDYYGFASLFARVRGKGWGGDFRSGDGHRVIFLDDESELIQPRTGKPQPPKPLDGQALPPESGEDRRIAAAAWLTSPGNPYFSRAIVNRVWANFFGVGLVEKVDDLRLTNPASNPELFSTLATFLVSGERPYDLKKLMRLILTSQTYQRSSQLTQGNEPDERFYSRYYPKRLKAEILLDIMSQVTAAPTAFKDFPAGTRAMQLPDANIASDFLKTFGRPERILTCECERSDEPSMTQVLHILNGETLIQKLEAKDNRLSKQLEANLPPEQLADELFLSALSRFPTDRERQRMTEILSVASPEERRQAVEDLYWSVLSSKEFLFNR
;
A
#
# COMPACT_ATOMS: atom_id res chain seq x y z
N MET A 1 51.07 -18.73 -32.88
CA MET A 1 51.48 -19.69 -33.91
C MET A 1 50.26 -20.06 -34.76
N PRO A 2 50.43 -20.24 -36.07
CA PRO A 2 49.46 -19.80 -37.07
C PRO A 2 48.71 -20.97 -37.75
N THR A 3 47.64 -20.61 -38.47
CA THR A 3 47.16 -21.17 -39.76
C THR A 3 47.00 -22.68 -39.94
N MET A 4 45.80 -23.12 -40.35
CA MET A 4 45.66 -23.80 -41.66
C MET A 4 44.22 -23.76 -42.20
N LEU A 5 44.12 -23.25 -43.45
CA LEU A 5 42.96 -23.23 -44.35
C LEU A 5 42.82 -24.56 -45.12
N ARG A 6 41.57 -24.91 -45.50
CA ARG A 6 41.15 -25.48 -46.82
C ARG A 6 39.62 -25.62 -46.83
N VAL A 7 38.84 -24.68 -47.39
CA VAL A 7 38.36 -24.55 -48.80
C VAL A 7 37.69 -25.82 -49.36
N LEU A 8 36.35 -25.80 -49.54
CA LEU A 8 35.67 -25.85 -50.85
C LEU A 8 34.12 -25.94 -50.73
N ARG A 9 33.46 -25.01 -51.44
CA ARG A 9 32.25 -25.11 -52.28
C ARG A 9 30.83 -25.30 -51.70
N GLU A 10 30.06 -24.24 -51.93
CA GLU A 10 28.76 -24.21 -52.63
C GLU A 10 27.68 -25.22 -52.20
N SER A 11 26.66 -24.70 -51.51
CA SER A 11 25.23 -24.92 -51.80
C SER A 11 24.40 -23.94 -50.98
N ALA A 12 23.91 -22.89 -51.62
CA ALA A 12 22.91 -21.99 -51.05
C ALA A 12 21.57 -22.71 -51.03
N LEU A 13 21.10 -23.08 -49.83
CA LEU A 13 19.70 -23.45 -49.60
C LEU A 13 19.11 -22.36 -48.69
N CYS A 14 18.36 -21.44 -49.30
CA CYS A 14 17.49 -20.51 -48.58
C CYS A 14 16.42 -21.32 -47.85
N VAL A 15 16.56 -21.50 -46.54
CA VAL A 15 15.43 -21.86 -45.67
C VAL A 15 14.83 -20.54 -45.20
N ALA A 16 13.81 -20.07 -45.92
CA ALA A 16 12.90 -19.08 -45.42
C ALA A 16 12.11 -19.72 -44.26
N ILE A 17 12.50 -19.41 -43.03
CA ILE A 17 11.67 -19.67 -41.86
C ILE A 17 10.54 -18.62 -41.92
N MET A 18 9.42 -19.00 -42.52
CA MET A 18 8.16 -18.31 -42.29
C MET A 18 7.79 -18.52 -40.82
N CYS A 19 8.02 -17.51 -39.99
CA CYS A 19 7.28 -17.36 -38.75
C CYS A 19 5.81 -17.16 -39.12
N VAL A 20 5.04 -18.24 -39.17
CA VAL A 20 3.59 -18.18 -39.18
C VAL A 20 3.17 -17.73 -37.78
N SER A 21 2.90 -16.44 -37.62
CA SER A 21 2.09 -15.95 -36.49
C SER A 21 0.72 -16.60 -36.62
N ALA A 22 0.40 -17.51 -35.70
CA ALA A 22 -0.94 -18.06 -35.59
C ALA A 22 -1.89 -16.88 -35.25
N SER A 23 -2.73 -16.50 -36.20
CA SER A 23 -3.79 -15.52 -35.97
C SER A 23 -4.80 -16.10 -34.98
N GLU A 24 -4.81 -15.62 -33.74
CA GLU A 24 -5.87 -15.90 -32.78
C GLU A 24 -7.13 -15.13 -33.21
N GLY A 25 -8.05 -15.81 -33.89
CA GLY A 25 -9.39 -15.27 -34.16
C GLY A 25 -10.23 -15.26 -32.88
N LEU A 26 -11.18 -14.32 -32.78
CA LEU A 26 -12.14 -14.27 -31.67
C LEU A 26 -12.86 -15.63 -31.53
N THR A 27 -13.01 -16.09 -30.30
CA THR A 27 -13.83 -17.28 -30.02
C THR A 27 -15.33 -16.96 -30.13
N ALA A 28 -16.18 -17.97 -30.31
CA ALA A 28 -17.63 -17.78 -30.46
C ALA A 28 -18.32 -17.15 -29.22
N ALA A 29 -17.65 -17.11 -28.07
CA ALA A 29 -18.15 -16.54 -26.81
C ALA A 29 -17.70 -15.09 -26.58
N GLU A 30 -16.84 -14.54 -27.44
CA GLU A 30 -16.31 -13.18 -27.29
C GLU A 30 -17.08 -12.17 -28.15
N SER A 31 -17.43 -11.03 -27.55
CA SER A 31 -17.98 -9.87 -28.25
C SER A 31 -16.94 -8.79 -28.47
N LEU A 32 -17.04 -8.08 -29.59
CA LEU A 32 -16.19 -6.94 -29.93
C LEU A 32 -16.71 -5.64 -29.26
N THR A 33 -15.83 -4.84 -28.66
CA THR A 33 -16.16 -3.51 -28.12
C THR A 33 -15.14 -2.46 -28.58
N VAL A 34 -15.58 -1.24 -28.88
CA VAL A 34 -14.68 -0.09 -29.14
C VAL A 34 -14.62 0.80 -27.90
N LEU A 35 -13.41 1.18 -27.48
CA LEU A 35 -13.17 2.10 -26.37
C LEU A 35 -12.40 3.35 -26.84
N PRO A 36 -12.80 4.57 -26.43
CA PRO A 36 -14.09 4.88 -25.80
C PRO A 36 -15.27 4.65 -26.77
N ALA A 37 -16.43 4.24 -26.23
CA ALA A 37 -17.64 3.99 -27.03
C ALA A 37 -18.31 5.28 -27.54
N GLU A 38 -18.10 6.39 -26.84
CA GLU A 38 -18.54 7.72 -27.24
C GLU A 38 -17.51 8.76 -26.83
N PHE A 39 -17.24 9.72 -27.71
CA PHE A 39 -16.34 10.84 -27.41
C PHE A 39 -16.55 12.04 -28.32
N THR A 40 -16.09 13.20 -27.84
CA THR A 40 -16.10 14.46 -28.58
C THR A 40 -14.67 14.89 -28.88
N LEU A 41 -14.43 15.34 -30.11
CA LEU A 41 -13.19 15.98 -30.56
C LEU A 41 -13.45 17.48 -30.66
N SER A 42 -12.81 18.28 -29.81
CA SER A 42 -12.96 19.74 -29.77
C SER A 42 -11.75 20.43 -30.41
N GLY A 43 -11.97 21.02 -31.59
CA GLY A 43 -10.96 21.76 -32.34
C GLY A 43 -10.19 20.94 -33.38
N PRO A 44 -9.42 21.61 -34.26
CA PRO A 44 -8.75 20.96 -35.39
C PRO A 44 -7.55 20.09 -34.99
N GLU A 45 -7.01 20.29 -33.79
CA GLU A 45 -5.87 19.54 -33.25
C GLU A 45 -6.28 18.37 -32.36
N ALA A 46 -7.56 18.18 -32.11
CA ALA A 46 -8.03 17.06 -31.31
C ALA A 46 -7.70 15.72 -32.01
N ARG A 47 -7.34 14.71 -31.23
CA ARG A 47 -7.19 13.33 -31.70
C ARG A 47 -7.62 12.39 -30.58
N GLN A 48 -8.17 11.25 -30.94
CA GLN A 48 -8.51 10.18 -29.99
C GLN A 48 -8.04 8.85 -30.54
N ARG A 49 -7.20 8.13 -29.78
CA ARG A 49 -6.91 6.73 -30.09
C ARG A 49 -8.12 5.88 -29.73
N ILE A 50 -8.48 4.96 -30.61
CA ILE A 50 -9.50 3.94 -30.32
C ILE A 50 -8.83 2.61 -30.01
N LEU A 51 -9.42 1.86 -29.09
CA LEU A 51 -9.05 0.49 -28.76
C LEU A 51 -10.18 -0.43 -29.16
N VAL A 52 -9.87 -1.54 -29.82
CA VAL A 52 -10.84 -2.59 -30.11
C VAL A 52 -10.51 -3.78 -29.25
N GLN A 53 -11.48 -4.21 -28.44
CA GLN A 53 -11.30 -5.21 -27.39
C GLN A 53 -12.21 -6.40 -27.65
N ALA A 54 -11.69 -7.60 -27.40
CA ALA A 54 -12.50 -8.77 -27.14
C ALA A 54 -13.00 -8.70 -25.69
N THR A 55 -14.27 -9.03 -25.51
CA THR A 55 -14.94 -9.02 -24.20
C THR A 55 -15.69 -10.32 -23.97
N THR A 56 -15.66 -10.80 -22.72
CA THR A 56 -16.41 -11.97 -22.25
C THR A 56 -17.10 -11.58 -20.95
N ASP A 57 -18.42 -11.75 -20.87
CA ASP A 57 -19.24 -11.31 -19.73
C ASP A 57 -18.95 -9.85 -19.30
N GLY A 58 -18.73 -8.97 -20.28
CA GLY A 58 -18.40 -7.55 -20.07
C GLY A 58 -16.97 -7.26 -19.62
N ARG A 59 -16.11 -8.27 -19.42
CA ARG A 59 -14.69 -8.09 -19.08
C ARG A 59 -13.84 -8.06 -20.34
N VAL A 60 -12.87 -7.14 -20.41
CA VAL A 60 -11.88 -7.10 -21.49
C VAL A 60 -10.91 -8.29 -21.33
N VAL A 61 -10.84 -9.15 -22.34
CA VAL A 61 -10.02 -10.37 -22.33
C VAL A 61 -8.82 -10.33 -23.28
N GLY A 62 -8.74 -9.30 -24.11
CA GLY A 62 -7.66 -9.14 -25.10
C GLY A 62 -7.91 -7.97 -26.04
N GLN A 63 -6.83 -7.31 -26.46
CA GLN A 63 -6.91 -6.31 -27.52
C GLN A 63 -6.85 -6.97 -28.89
N ILE A 64 -7.71 -6.52 -29.80
CA ILE A 64 -7.71 -6.96 -31.20
C ILE A 64 -6.99 -5.93 -32.05
N ALA A 65 -5.90 -6.35 -32.70
CA ALA A 65 -5.13 -5.55 -33.66
C ALA A 65 -5.08 -6.23 -35.04
N ASP A 66 -4.94 -7.55 -35.06
CA ASP A 66 -4.84 -8.30 -36.32
C ASP A 66 -6.20 -8.45 -37.01
N GLY A 67 -6.22 -8.24 -38.33
CA GLY A 67 -7.44 -8.36 -39.14
C GLY A 67 -8.50 -7.28 -38.87
N LEU A 68 -8.16 -6.25 -38.07
CA LEU A 68 -9.05 -5.15 -37.76
C LEU A 68 -9.14 -4.15 -38.93
N SER A 69 -10.38 -3.85 -39.34
CA SER A 69 -10.68 -2.73 -40.23
C SER A 69 -11.56 -1.72 -39.49
N VAL A 70 -11.24 -0.43 -39.60
CA VAL A 70 -12.01 0.65 -38.98
C VAL A 70 -12.40 1.67 -40.05
N THR A 71 -13.69 2.02 -40.12
CA THR A 71 -14.22 2.97 -41.10
C THR A 71 -15.09 4.04 -40.44
N SER A 72 -15.09 5.25 -40.98
CA SER A 72 -16.02 6.33 -40.60
C SER A 72 -17.29 6.29 -41.46
N SER A 73 -18.45 6.62 -40.89
CA SER A 73 -19.69 6.83 -41.65
C SER A 73 -19.65 8.09 -42.53
N ASP A 74 -18.78 9.06 -42.22
CA ASP A 74 -18.53 10.24 -43.04
C ASP A 74 -17.08 10.72 -42.89
N GLU A 75 -16.28 10.50 -43.94
CA GLU A 75 -14.87 10.91 -43.99
C GLU A 75 -14.67 12.43 -44.15
N LYS A 76 -15.76 13.20 -44.33
CA LYS A 76 -15.72 14.67 -44.31
C LYS A 76 -15.84 15.25 -42.90
N VAL A 77 -16.11 14.41 -41.90
CA VAL A 77 -16.16 14.81 -40.49
C VAL A 77 -14.95 14.25 -39.72
N VAL A 78 -14.66 12.95 -39.86
CA VAL A 78 -13.47 12.32 -39.26
C VAL A 78 -12.78 11.34 -40.21
N LYS A 79 -11.45 11.25 -40.11
CA LYS A 79 -10.63 10.22 -40.74
C LYS A 79 -10.00 9.31 -39.70
N ILE A 80 -9.64 8.10 -40.12
CA ILE A 80 -8.92 7.12 -39.31
C ILE A 80 -7.48 7.06 -39.79
N GLU A 81 -6.53 7.43 -38.95
CA GLU A 81 -5.10 7.50 -39.27
C GLU A 81 -4.30 6.81 -38.15
N ASP A 82 -3.60 5.72 -38.46
CA ASP A 82 -2.77 4.96 -37.51
C ASP A 82 -3.46 4.62 -36.16
N GLY A 83 -4.75 4.26 -36.22
CA GLY A 83 -5.57 3.94 -35.05
C GLY A 83 -6.08 5.16 -34.27
N PHE A 84 -5.86 6.38 -34.78
CA PHE A 84 -6.44 7.61 -34.28
C PHE A 84 -7.63 8.05 -35.12
N VAL A 85 -8.59 8.67 -34.44
CA VAL A 85 -9.69 9.40 -35.04
C VAL A 85 -9.29 10.87 -35.08
N VAL A 86 -9.20 11.41 -36.29
CA VAL A 86 -8.71 12.76 -36.59
C VAL A 86 -9.87 13.57 -37.19
N PRO A 87 -10.17 14.77 -36.66
CA PRO A 87 -11.25 15.60 -37.17
C PRO A 87 -10.85 16.25 -38.50
N VAL A 88 -11.80 16.38 -39.41
CA VAL A 88 -11.65 17.13 -40.67
C VAL A 88 -12.80 18.13 -40.92
N GLY A 89 -13.84 18.10 -40.08
CA GLY A 89 -14.97 19.03 -40.10
C GLY A 89 -15.91 18.77 -38.93
N ASN A 90 -16.74 19.75 -38.55
CA ASN A 90 -17.75 19.54 -37.51
C ASN A 90 -18.83 18.54 -37.93
N GLY A 91 -19.37 17.80 -36.98
CA GLY A 91 -20.49 16.88 -37.25
C GLY A 91 -20.59 15.75 -36.24
N LYS A 92 -21.55 14.85 -36.47
CA LYS A 92 -21.69 13.60 -35.72
C LYS A 92 -21.57 12.43 -36.67
N VAL A 93 -20.75 11.46 -36.32
CA VAL A 93 -20.46 10.27 -37.13
C VAL A 93 -20.38 9.03 -36.26
N THR A 94 -20.56 7.89 -36.90
CA THR A 94 -20.33 6.57 -36.29
C THR A 94 -19.08 5.95 -36.90
N ILE A 95 -18.18 5.50 -36.04
CA ILE A 95 -17.03 4.70 -36.45
C ILE A 95 -17.39 3.24 -36.27
N THR A 96 -17.07 2.40 -37.25
CA THR A 96 -17.31 0.96 -37.21
C THR A 96 -15.98 0.21 -37.26
N ALA A 97 -15.69 -0.55 -36.21
CA ALA A 97 -14.63 -1.53 -36.16
C ALA A 97 -15.17 -2.91 -36.60
N LYS A 98 -14.47 -3.58 -37.50
CA LYS A 98 -14.86 -4.88 -38.05
C LYS A 98 -13.71 -5.87 -37.99
N VAL A 99 -14.01 -7.08 -37.52
CA VAL A 99 -13.09 -8.22 -37.47
C VAL A 99 -13.88 -9.47 -37.88
N GLY A 100 -13.55 -10.05 -39.04
CA GLY A 100 -14.35 -11.14 -39.62
C GLY A 100 -15.81 -10.72 -39.84
N SER A 101 -16.75 -11.44 -39.22
CA SER A 101 -18.19 -11.13 -39.24
C SER A 101 -18.65 -10.24 -38.09
N GLN A 102 -17.82 -10.00 -37.07
CA GLN A 102 -18.18 -9.19 -35.92
C GLN A 102 -17.92 -7.71 -36.19
N THR A 103 -18.78 -6.85 -35.64
CA THR A 103 -18.66 -5.40 -35.73
C THR A 103 -18.95 -4.76 -34.38
N ALA A 104 -18.25 -3.66 -34.08
CA ALA A 104 -18.52 -2.80 -32.95
C ALA A 104 -18.44 -1.35 -33.39
N THR A 105 -19.20 -0.47 -32.74
CA THR A 105 -19.32 0.94 -33.15
C THR A 105 -18.98 1.89 -32.03
N ALA A 106 -18.48 3.07 -32.38
CA ALA A 106 -18.33 4.20 -31.48
C ALA A 106 -18.97 5.47 -32.07
N SER A 107 -19.61 6.28 -31.22
CA SER A 107 -20.20 7.56 -31.61
C SER A 107 -19.19 8.69 -31.44
N VAL A 108 -19.02 9.52 -32.47
CA VAL A 108 -18.06 10.62 -32.46
C VAL A 108 -18.76 11.92 -32.79
N THR A 109 -18.53 12.94 -31.96
CA THR A 109 -18.92 14.33 -32.26
C THR A 109 -17.66 15.16 -32.48
N VAL A 110 -17.60 15.92 -33.57
CA VAL A 110 -16.58 16.94 -33.78
C VAL A 110 -17.21 18.31 -33.61
N GLU A 111 -16.60 19.13 -32.76
CA GLU A 111 -17.01 20.51 -32.51
C GLU A 111 -15.83 21.47 -32.62
N LYS A 112 -16.12 22.76 -32.85
CA LYS A 112 -15.15 23.86 -32.88
C LYS A 112 -14.00 23.66 -33.87
N PHE A 113 -14.17 22.85 -34.93
CA PHE A 113 -13.12 22.56 -35.90
C PHE A 113 -12.60 23.82 -36.61
N GLU A 114 -13.46 24.79 -36.89
CA GLU A 114 -13.10 26.04 -37.54
C GLU A 114 -12.54 27.09 -36.57
N GLN A 115 -12.52 26.82 -35.25
CA GLN A 115 -11.93 27.75 -34.29
C GLN A 115 -10.40 27.66 -34.34
N PRO A 116 -9.68 28.80 -34.30
CA PRO A 116 -8.22 28.79 -34.23
C PRO A 116 -7.72 28.01 -33.02
N HIS A 117 -6.78 27.09 -33.22
CA HIS A 117 -6.13 26.38 -32.13
C HIS A 117 -5.05 27.23 -31.48
N SER A 118 -4.95 27.16 -30.15
CA SER A 118 -3.83 27.76 -29.41
C SER A 118 -3.31 26.81 -28.33
N TRP A 119 -1.98 26.71 -28.24
CA TRP A 119 -1.33 25.90 -27.22
C TRP A 119 -1.31 26.64 -25.88
N SER A 120 -2.03 26.10 -24.89
CA SER A 120 -1.93 26.57 -23.50
C SER A 120 -0.57 26.23 -22.88
N PHE A 121 0.05 27.18 -22.17
CA PHE A 121 1.24 26.90 -21.37
C PHE A 121 0.97 25.84 -20.30
N ARG A 122 -0.14 25.99 -19.58
CA ARG A 122 -0.55 25.11 -18.47
C ARG A 122 -0.78 23.67 -18.95
N ASN A 123 -1.55 23.49 -20.01
CA ASN A 123 -2.02 22.16 -20.40
C ASN A 123 -1.08 21.45 -21.40
N HIS A 124 -0.37 22.21 -22.24
CA HIS A 124 0.42 21.63 -23.33
C HIS A 124 1.92 21.79 -23.10
N VAL A 125 2.42 23.02 -22.95
CA VAL A 125 3.87 23.26 -22.79
C VAL A 125 4.39 22.58 -21.53
N GLN A 126 3.68 22.71 -20.40
CA GLN A 126 4.06 22.08 -19.14
C GLN A 126 4.07 20.55 -19.25
N SER A 127 3.12 19.97 -19.98
CA SER A 127 3.03 18.54 -20.26
C SER A 127 4.23 18.05 -21.07
N VAL A 128 4.61 18.78 -22.13
CA VAL A 128 5.80 18.47 -22.94
C VAL A 128 7.06 18.48 -22.07
N LEU A 129 7.26 19.53 -21.27
CA LEU A 129 8.43 19.65 -20.39
C LEU A 129 8.50 18.51 -19.37
N SER A 130 7.35 18.12 -18.83
CA SER A 130 7.25 17.06 -17.82
C SER A 130 7.50 15.69 -18.42
N LYS A 131 6.79 15.36 -19.51
CA LYS A 131 6.95 14.11 -20.27
C LYS A 131 8.39 13.92 -20.73
N SER A 132 8.99 14.96 -21.30
CA SER A 132 10.38 14.97 -21.78
C SER A 132 11.44 14.94 -20.66
N GLY A 133 11.02 15.04 -19.40
CA GLY A 133 11.90 14.93 -18.23
C GLY A 133 12.66 16.21 -17.86
N CYS A 134 12.33 17.35 -18.47
CA CYS A 134 13.04 18.62 -18.28
C CYS A 134 12.94 19.12 -16.82
N ASN A 135 11.75 19.01 -16.23
CA ASN A 135 11.44 19.48 -14.87
C ASN A 135 11.42 18.34 -13.83
N MET A 136 12.15 17.24 -14.08
CA MET A 136 12.31 16.16 -13.10
C MET A 136 13.40 16.49 -12.07
N GLY A 137 13.37 15.81 -10.91
CA GLY A 137 14.31 16.04 -9.81
C GLY A 137 15.78 15.83 -10.18
N ALA A 138 16.08 15.02 -11.20
CA ALA A 138 17.44 14.84 -11.73
C ALA A 138 17.92 16.02 -12.61
N CYS A 139 17.01 16.87 -13.08
CA CYS A 139 17.26 17.96 -14.04
C CYS A 139 16.83 19.31 -13.46
N HIS A 140 16.05 20.12 -14.20
CA HIS A 140 15.70 21.48 -13.76
C HIS A 140 14.65 21.51 -12.65
N GLY A 141 13.98 20.38 -12.36
CA GLY A 141 13.09 20.22 -11.21
C GLY A 141 13.81 19.91 -9.89
N ALA A 142 15.14 19.83 -9.89
CA ALA A 142 15.90 19.68 -8.65
C ALA A 142 15.64 20.85 -7.70
N ALA A 143 15.77 20.65 -6.38
CA ALA A 143 15.53 21.70 -5.38
C ALA A 143 16.34 22.98 -5.64
N ALA A 144 17.60 22.86 -6.09
CA ALA A 144 18.46 23.98 -6.48
C ALA A 144 18.40 24.33 -7.98
N GLY A 145 17.65 23.57 -8.79
CA GLY A 145 17.73 23.57 -10.24
C GLY A 145 19.09 23.07 -10.76
N LYS A 146 19.38 23.37 -12.03
CA LYS A 146 20.68 23.06 -12.68
C LYS A 146 21.15 24.24 -13.51
N GLY A 147 22.41 24.64 -13.32
CA GLY A 147 23.04 25.70 -14.11
C GLY A 147 22.34 27.06 -14.01
N GLY A 148 21.84 27.43 -12.82
CA GLY A 148 21.08 28.67 -12.61
C GLY A 148 19.70 28.67 -13.28
N PHE A 149 19.16 27.49 -13.62
CA PHE A 149 17.84 27.32 -14.20
C PHE A 149 17.05 26.27 -13.39
N LYS A 150 15.95 26.72 -12.80
CA LYS A 150 15.09 25.92 -11.92
C LYS A 150 13.65 26.00 -12.40
N LEU A 151 13.05 24.85 -12.64
CA LEU A 151 11.61 24.67 -12.85
C LEU A 151 11.02 24.00 -11.60
N SER A 152 9.71 24.08 -11.45
CA SER A 152 8.93 23.39 -10.45
C SER A 152 8.98 21.87 -10.74
N LEU A 153 9.11 21.05 -9.69
CA LEU A 153 9.25 19.61 -9.83
C LEU A 153 8.00 19.02 -10.50
N ARG A 154 8.14 18.40 -11.67
CA ARG A 154 7.02 17.86 -12.46
C ARG A 154 5.95 18.91 -12.83
N GLY A 155 6.28 20.19 -12.77
CA GLY A 155 5.41 21.24 -13.28
C GLY A 155 4.26 21.67 -12.40
N TYR A 156 4.38 21.45 -11.09
CA TYR A 156 3.32 21.78 -10.14
C TYR A 156 3.02 23.29 -10.01
N ASP A 157 3.95 24.17 -10.40
CA ASP A 157 3.80 25.63 -10.32
C ASP A 157 4.00 26.28 -11.71
N PRO A 158 2.97 26.24 -12.59
CA PRO A 158 3.07 26.73 -13.96
C PRO A 158 3.35 28.24 -14.03
N ASP A 159 2.86 29.04 -13.08
CA ASP A 159 3.11 30.48 -13.01
C ASP A 159 4.59 30.81 -12.70
N ALA A 160 5.21 30.05 -11.78
CA ALA A 160 6.65 30.15 -11.53
C ALA A 160 7.47 29.65 -12.73
N ASP A 161 7.07 28.55 -13.37
CA ASP A 161 7.75 27.99 -14.53
C ASP A 161 7.71 28.92 -15.73
N PHE A 162 6.54 29.50 -16.02
CA PHE A 162 6.36 30.49 -17.07
C PHE A 162 7.29 31.68 -16.87
N ARG A 163 7.34 32.27 -15.66
CA ARG A 163 8.24 33.40 -15.36
C ARG A 163 9.72 33.03 -15.50
N THR A 164 10.08 31.82 -15.07
CA THR A 164 11.45 31.31 -15.19
C THR A 164 11.87 31.13 -16.65
N LEU A 165 10.98 30.59 -17.48
CA LEU A 165 11.22 30.37 -18.89
C LEU A 165 11.25 31.69 -19.67
N THR A 166 10.31 32.61 -19.44
CA THR A 166 10.09 33.76 -20.32
C THR A 166 10.68 35.08 -19.81
N ARG A 167 10.99 35.22 -18.51
CA ARG A 167 11.42 36.50 -17.90
C ARG A 167 12.80 36.43 -17.24
N GLN A 168 13.11 35.36 -16.52
CA GLN A 168 14.41 35.26 -15.82
C GLN A 168 15.60 35.31 -16.79
N ALA A 169 16.76 35.71 -16.26
CA ALA A 169 17.99 35.91 -17.04
C ALA A 169 17.77 36.80 -18.28
N ARG A 170 17.00 37.87 -18.12
CA ARG A 170 16.65 38.85 -19.18
C ARG A 170 15.93 38.21 -20.38
N GLY A 171 15.08 37.22 -20.13
CA GLY A 171 14.26 36.58 -21.17
C GLY A 171 15.03 35.75 -22.21
N ARG A 172 16.33 35.50 -22.01
CA ARG A 172 17.24 34.90 -23.01
C ARG A 172 16.88 33.48 -23.51
N ARG A 173 15.86 32.85 -22.95
CA ARG A 173 15.47 31.45 -23.26
C ARG A 173 14.42 31.37 -24.37
N VAL A 174 13.74 32.46 -24.66
CA VAL A 174 12.69 32.57 -25.68
C VAL A 174 13.07 33.69 -26.66
N VAL A 175 12.97 33.41 -27.95
CA VAL A 175 13.18 34.39 -29.03
C VAL A 175 11.89 34.43 -29.87
N PRO A 176 10.93 35.32 -29.55
CA PRO A 176 9.60 35.28 -30.17
C PRO A 176 9.61 35.50 -31.69
N SER A 177 10.52 36.35 -32.18
CA SER A 177 10.66 36.65 -33.61
C SER A 177 11.26 35.52 -34.44
N ASP A 178 11.90 34.55 -33.78
CA ASP A 178 12.52 33.38 -34.40
C ASP A 178 12.48 32.22 -33.39
N PRO A 179 11.32 31.55 -33.25
CA PRO A 179 11.12 30.52 -32.24
C PRO A 179 12.23 29.46 -32.27
N GLY A 180 12.69 29.05 -33.45
CA GLY A 180 13.72 28.02 -33.63
C GLY A 180 15.06 28.33 -32.96
N ARG A 181 15.37 29.62 -32.70
CA ARG A 181 16.57 30.03 -31.94
C ARG A 181 16.39 30.01 -30.42
N SER A 182 15.19 29.77 -29.93
CA SER A 182 14.89 29.72 -28.50
C SER A 182 15.66 28.59 -27.83
N LEU A 183 16.25 28.85 -26.66
CA LEU A 183 16.96 27.82 -25.88
C LEU A 183 16.02 26.70 -25.44
N MET A 184 14.72 27.00 -25.31
CA MET A 184 13.67 26.02 -25.05
C MET A 184 13.52 24.96 -26.15
N LEU A 185 13.95 25.25 -27.38
CA LEU A 185 13.90 24.31 -28.50
C LEU A 185 15.29 23.78 -28.85
N THR A 186 16.30 24.64 -28.88
CA THR A 186 17.65 24.26 -29.32
C THR A 186 18.39 23.35 -28.34
N LYS A 187 18.17 23.49 -27.02
CA LYS A 187 18.78 22.59 -26.02
C LYS A 187 18.16 21.19 -26.05
N PRO A 188 16.81 21.04 -25.98
CA PRO A 188 16.23 19.70 -25.90
C PRO A 188 16.27 18.94 -27.23
N SER A 189 16.33 19.63 -28.38
CA SER A 189 16.51 19.01 -29.71
C SER A 189 17.95 18.68 -30.07
N GLY A 190 18.92 19.04 -29.22
CA GLY A 190 20.34 18.80 -29.51
C GLY A 190 20.96 19.75 -30.54
N ALA A 191 20.22 20.74 -31.07
CA ALA A 191 20.76 21.76 -31.98
C ALA A 191 21.91 22.56 -31.35
N ILE A 192 21.95 22.66 -30.01
CA ILE A 192 23.13 23.09 -29.26
C ILE A 192 23.41 22.13 -28.08
N PRO A 193 24.67 22.01 -27.61
CA PRO A 193 25.02 21.05 -26.57
C PRO A 193 24.21 21.22 -25.29
N HIS A 194 23.59 20.13 -24.82
CA HIS A 194 22.79 20.08 -23.62
C HIS A 194 23.23 18.90 -22.75
N LYS A 195 23.59 19.17 -21.48
CA LYS A 195 24.03 18.11 -20.55
C LYS A 195 22.94 17.05 -20.28
N GLY A 196 21.66 17.42 -20.44
CA GLY A 196 20.56 16.46 -20.35
C GLY A 196 20.37 15.59 -21.58
N GLY A 197 21.20 15.72 -22.62
CA GLY A 197 21.04 14.98 -23.88
C GLY A 197 19.83 15.44 -24.70
N LEU A 198 19.55 14.65 -25.75
CA LEU A 198 18.37 14.77 -26.59
C LEU A 198 17.10 14.43 -25.79
N ARG A 199 16.06 15.25 -25.93
CA ARG A 199 14.78 15.09 -25.22
C ARG A 199 13.60 14.94 -26.16
N PHE A 200 13.62 15.61 -27.32
CA PHE A 200 12.64 15.45 -28.39
C PHE A 200 13.25 15.88 -29.74
N ASP A 201 12.80 15.28 -30.83
CA ASP A 201 13.28 15.59 -32.19
C ASP A 201 12.66 16.86 -32.76
N VAL A 202 13.29 17.45 -33.78
CA VAL A 202 12.81 18.69 -34.43
C VAL A 202 11.49 18.51 -35.16
N ASP A 203 11.20 17.31 -35.65
CA ASP A 203 9.95 16.97 -36.36
C ASP A 203 8.85 16.45 -35.42
N SER A 204 9.08 16.50 -34.11
CA SER A 204 8.16 16.00 -33.11
C SER A 204 7.02 16.98 -32.80
N LEU A 205 5.88 16.46 -32.33
CA LEU A 205 4.78 17.31 -31.83
C LEU A 205 5.22 18.12 -30.61
N GLU A 206 6.07 17.54 -29.77
CA GLU A 206 6.70 18.18 -28.62
C GLU A 206 7.43 19.48 -29.02
N TYR A 207 8.22 19.44 -30.11
CA TYR A 207 8.86 20.62 -30.68
C TYR A 207 7.83 21.62 -31.20
N ARG A 208 6.86 21.14 -31.99
CA ARG A 208 5.83 21.99 -32.61
C ARG A 208 5.01 22.77 -31.57
N VAL A 209 4.55 22.12 -30.51
CA VAL A 209 3.79 22.73 -29.40
C VAL A 209 4.55 23.92 -28.81
N ILE A 210 5.84 23.73 -28.50
CA ILE A 210 6.67 24.78 -27.91
C ILE A 210 6.94 25.89 -28.93
N ALA A 211 7.24 25.55 -30.18
CA ALA A 211 7.54 26.52 -31.24
C ALA A 211 6.34 27.41 -31.57
N GLU A 212 5.16 26.81 -31.76
CA GLU A 212 3.93 27.54 -32.07
C GLU A 212 3.45 28.37 -30.86
N TRP A 213 3.60 27.86 -29.63
CA TRP A 213 3.35 28.67 -28.42
C TRP A 213 4.26 29.90 -28.36
N ILE A 214 5.56 29.75 -28.65
CA ILE A 214 6.50 30.89 -28.71
C ILE A 214 6.11 31.88 -29.82
N ALA A 215 5.79 31.36 -31.01
CA ALA A 215 5.40 32.15 -32.18
C ALA A 215 4.12 32.97 -31.93
N ALA A 216 3.18 32.41 -31.16
CA ALA A 216 1.95 33.07 -30.73
C ALA A 216 2.19 34.14 -29.63
N GLY A 217 3.44 34.50 -29.34
CA GLY A 217 3.76 35.47 -28.29
C GLY A 217 3.79 34.88 -26.88
N HIS A 218 3.91 33.54 -26.75
CA HIS A 218 4.06 32.81 -25.49
C HIS A 218 3.06 33.28 -24.42
N PRO A 219 1.74 33.13 -24.67
CA PRO A 219 0.71 33.54 -23.72
C PRO A 219 0.96 32.92 -22.35
N ALA A 220 0.82 33.75 -21.31
CA ALA A 220 0.97 33.35 -19.93
C ALA A 220 -0.17 32.41 -19.51
N PRO A 221 0.06 31.52 -18.52
CA PRO A 221 -1.03 30.80 -17.90
C PRO A 221 -2.06 31.78 -17.33
N SER A 222 -3.34 31.47 -17.52
CA SER A 222 -4.48 32.22 -16.99
C SER A 222 -5.17 31.43 -15.87
N ASP A 223 -5.95 32.12 -15.04
CA ASP A 223 -6.86 31.48 -14.09
C ASP A 223 -8.07 30.83 -14.79
N ASP A 224 -8.45 31.35 -15.96
CA ASP A 224 -9.51 30.82 -16.83
C ASP A 224 -9.06 29.61 -17.66
N ASP A 225 -7.78 29.25 -17.63
CA ASP A 225 -7.28 28.06 -18.33
C ASP A 225 -8.02 26.81 -17.83
N PRO A 226 -8.52 25.94 -18.72
CA PRO A 226 -9.15 24.69 -18.30
C PRO A 226 -8.21 23.85 -17.43
N ARG A 227 -8.71 23.32 -16.32
CA ARG A 227 -7.95 22.47 -15.39
C ARG A 227 -8.44 21.03 -15.47
N VAL A 228 -7.53 20.08 -15.36
CA VAL A 228 -7.88 18.66 -15.27
C VAL A 228 -8.74 18.46 -14.01
N LYS A 229 -9.96 17.94 -14.18
CA LYS A 229 -10.85 17.53 -13.08
C LYS A 229 -10.54 16.10 -12.63
N HIS A 230 -10.40 15.19 -13.58
CA HIS A 230 -9.96 13.83 -13.33
C HIS A 230 -9.33 13.20 -14.59
N LEU A 231 -8.65 12.08 -14.39
CA LEU A 231 -8.12 11.23 -15.44
C LEU A 231 -8.92 9.94 -15.55
N GLU A 232 -9.09 9.46 -16.77
CA GLU A 232 -9.66 8.16 -17.10
C GLU A 232 -8.58 7.35 -17.85
N ILE A 233 -8.45 6.05 -17.53
CA ILE A 233 -7.59 5.12 -18.28
C ILE A 233 -8.41 3.94 -18.80
N LEU A 234 -8.21 3.64 -20.07
CA LEU A 234 -8.95 2.63 -20.82
C LEU A 234 -8.00 1.56 -21.38
N PRO A 235 -8.36 0.27 -21.27
CA PRO A 235 -9.43 -0.25 -20.40
C PRO A 235 -9.08 -0.06 -18.91
N THR A 236 -10.07 0.16 -18.05
CA THR A 236 -9.84 0.34 -16.60
C THR A 236 -9.40 -0.95 -15.92
N ALA A 237 -9.88 -2.09 -16.43
CA ALA A 237 -9.39 -3.41 -16.04
C ALA A 237 -9.40 -4.34 -17.25
N SER A 238 -8.43 -5.26 -17.30
CA SER A 238 -8.44 -6.34 -18.29
C SER A 238 -7.89 -7.65 -17.71
N GLN A 239 -8.37 -8.75 -18.26
CA GLN A 239 -7.84 -10.09 -18.02
C GLN A 239 -7.05 -10.50 -19.26
N GLN A 240 -5.75 -10.73 -19.12
CA GLN A 240 -4.85 -10.94 -20.24
C GLN A 240 -4.09 -12.24 -20.08
N LYS A 241 -3.73 -12.90 -21.19
CA LYS A 241 -2.81 -14.04 -21.14
C LYS A 241 -1.37 -13.55 -21.07
N LYS A 242 -0.50 -14.34 -20.45
CA LYS A 242 0.95 -14.14 -20.55
C LYS A 242 1.38 -14.12 -22.02
N GLY A 243 2.23 -13.16 -22.38
CA GLY A 243 2.66 -12.91 -23.75
C GLY A 243 1.77 -11.94 -24.55
N ALA A 244 0.56 -11.62 -24.07
CA ALA A 244 -0.32 -10.64 -24.72
C ALA A 244 0.22 -9.21 -24.58
N SER A 245 -0.34 -8.31 -25.40
CA SER A 245 -0.10 -6.87 -25.32
C SER A 245 -1.41 -6.10 -25.20
N GLN A 246 -1.41 -5.03 -24.41
CA GLN A 246 -2.55 -4.14 -24.20
C GLN A 246 -2.11 -2.69 -24.31
N GLN A 247 -2.57 -1.98 -25.32
CA GLN A 247 -2.46 -0.53 -25.42
C GLN A 247 -3.42 0.14 -24.44
N MET A 248 -2.91 1.06 -23.64
CA MET A 248 -3.71 1.92 -22.77
C MET A 248 -4.00 3.25 -23.46
N VAL A 249 -5.16 3.83 -23.17
CA VAL A 249 -5.54 5.19 -23.55
C VAL A 249 -5.86 5.97 -22.28
N VAL A 250 -5.26 7.15 -22.11
CA VAL A 250 -5.53 8.03 -20.97
C VAL A 250 -6.23 9.28 -21.47
N ARG A 251 -7.37 9.60 -20.87
CA ARG A 251 -8.19 10.76 -21.21
C ARG A 251 -8.24 11.72 -20.02
N ALA A 252 -8.00 13.00 -20.28
CA ALA A 252 -8.14 14.05 -19.28
C ALA A 252 -9.48 14.76 -19.47
N HIS A 253 -10.26 14.84 -18.40
CA HIS A 253 -11.53 15.56 -18.37
C HIS A 253 -11.30 16.94 -17.76
N PHE A 254 -11.57 18.01 -18.50
CA PHE A 254 -11.23 19.38 -18.10
C PHE A 254 -12.41 20.15 -17.49
N SER A 255 -12.11 21.28 -16.84
CA SER A 255 -13.07 22.05 -16.05
C SER A 255 -14.20 22.69 -16.85
N ASP A 256 -13.94 23.02 -18.10
CA ASP A 256 -14.87 23.55 -19.11
C ASP A 256 -15.66 22.46 -19.84
N GLY A 257 -15.45 21.18 -19.49
CA GLY A 257 -16.22 20.05 -19.99
C GLY A 257 -15.62 19.33 -21.20
N HIS A 258 -14.55 19.85 -21.82
CA HIS A 258 -13.90 19.12 -22.90
C HIS A 258 -13.06 17.95 -22.37
N VAL A 259 -12.79 16.98 -23.25
CA VAL A 259 -12.01 15.78 -22.96
C VAL A 259 -10.92 15.63 -24.01
N GLU A 260 -9.69 15.35 -23.58
CA GLU A 260 -8.56 15.13 -24.49
C GLU A 260 -7.92 13.77 -24.26
N ASP A 261 -7.51 13.09 -25.34
CA ASP A 261 -6.57 11.99 -25.26
C ASP A 261 -5.17 12.52 -24.94
N VAL A 262 -4.74 12.28 -23.71
CA VAL A 262 -3.45 12.74 -23.17
C VAL A 262 -2.43 11.61 -23.07
N THR A 263 -2.69 10.45 -23.68
CA THR A 263 -1.81 9.26 -23.61
C THR A 263 -0.37 9.58 -23.96
N ARG A 264 -0.16 10.39 -25.02
CA ARG A 264 1.18 10.82 -25.47
C ARG A 264 1.93 11.63 -24.41
N TRP A 265 1.21 12.32 -23.53
CA TRP A 265 1.75 13.20 -22.50
C TRP A 265 1.93 12.52 -21.14
N CYS A 266 1.34 11.34 -20.96
CA CYS A 266 1.38 10.61 -19.70
C CYS A 266 2.74 10.00 -19.42
N LYS A 267 3.15 9.96 -18.15
CA LYS A 267 4.21 9.05 -17.71
C LYS A 267 3.59 7.79 -17.16
N PHE A 268 4.00 6.65 -17.71
CA PHE A 268 3.52 5.34 -17.27
C PHE A 268 4.51 4.68 -16.33
N SER A 269 3.99 3.91 -15.38
CA SER A 269 4.76 2.99 -14.54
C SER A 269 3.95 1.74 -14.23
N SER A 270 4.63 0.64 -13.94
CA SER A 270 4.01 -0.59 -13.46
C SER A 270 4.31 -0.80 -11.99
N ALA A 271 3.29 -1.10 -11.19
CA ALA A 271 3.44 -1.47 -9.79
C ALA A 271 4.07 -2.87 -9.63
N ASN A 272 3.90 -3.75 -10.62
CA ASN A 272 4.50 -5.08 -10.63
C ASN A 272 5.01 -5.45 -12.02
N ALA A 273 6.29 -5.13 -12.26
CA ALA A 273 6.99 -5.40 -13.51
C ALA A 273 7.15 -6.90 -13.83
N THR A 274 6.97 -7.79 -12.83
CA THR A 274 7.01 -9.24 -13.06
C THR A 274 5.74 -9.76 -13.73
N VAL A 275 4.61 -9.04 -13.58
CA VAL A 275 3.33 -9.36 -14.22
C VAL A 275 3.20 -8.60 -15.54
N ALA A 276 3.40 -7.29 -15.52
CA ALA A 276 3.19 -6.44 -16.69
C ALA A 276 4.20 -5.28 -16.75
N ASN A 277 4.78 -5.03 -17.91
CA ASN A 277 5.61 -3.85 -18.17
C ASN A 277 4.89 -2.88 -19.10
N VAL A 278 5.08 -1.59 -18.89
CA VAL A 278 4.46 -0.54 -19.72
C VAL A 278 5.53 0.32 -20.38
N GLU A 279 5.39 0.52 -21.69
CA GLU A 279 6.25 1.39 -22.48
C GLU A 279 5.81 2.86 -22.39
N ASP A 280 6.67 3.77 -22.87
CA ASP A 280 6.48 5.21 -22.73
C ASP A 280 5.20 5.74 -23.42
N ARG A 281 4.64 4.99 -24.38
CA ARG A 281 3.40 5.33 -25.10
C ARG A 281 2.18 4.53 -24.62
N GLY A 282 2.26 3.89 -23.46
CA GLY A 282 1.15 3.16 -22.84
C GLY A 282 0.91 1.77 -23.40
N LEU A 283 1.83 1.21 -24.19
CA LEU A 283 1.75 -0.20 -24.59
C LEU A 283 2.23 -1.09 -23.44
N VAL A 284 1.35 -1.95 -22.94
CA VAL A 284 1.61 -2.88 -21.85
C VAL A 284 1.91 -4.25 -22.43
N LYS A 285 2.98 -4.91 -21.95
CA LYS A 285 3.35 -6.29 -22.27
C LYS A 285 3.16 -7.17 -21.04
N ILE A 286 2.45 -8.28 -21.19
CA ILE A 286 2.18 -9.21 -20.09
C ILE A 286 3.28 -10.26 -20.03
N ILE A 287 4.02 -10.28 -18.93
CA ILE A 287 5.25 -11.07 -18.76
C ILE A 287 5.02 -12.28 -17.86
N GLY A 288 4.15 -12.15 -16.86
CA GLY A 288 3.88 -13.19 -15.87
C GLY A 288 2.40 -13.31 -15.52
N SER A 289 2.13 -14.23 -14.60
CA SER A 289 0.81 -14.42 -13.99
C SER A 289 0.71 -13.68 -12.65
N GLY A 290 -0.50 -13.31 -12.26
CA GLY A 290 -0.82 -12.52 -11.09
C GLY A 290 -1.64 -11.28 -11.44
N GLU A 291 -1.60 -10.27 -10.56
CA GLU A 291 -2.23 -8.97 -10.78
C GLU A 291 -1.15 -7.89 -10.84
N GLY A 292 -1.23 -7.04 -11.87
CA GLY A 292 -0.43 -5.84 -12.03
C GLY A 292 -1.30 -4.59 -12.08
N ALA A 293 -0.75 -3.46 -11.68
CA ALA A 293 -1.39 -2.15 -11.84
C ALA A 293 -0.51 -1.24 -12.68
N ILE A 294 -1.10 -0.68 -13.74
CA ILE A 294 -0.47 0.30 -14.61
C ILE A 294 -0.92 1.69 -14.18
N SER A 295 0.02 2.51 -13.73
CA SER A 295 -0.23 3.89 -13.34
C SER A 295 0.11 4.82 -14.50
N ALA A 296 -0.70 5.85 -14.70
CA ALA A 296 -0.43 6.94 -15.62
C ALA A 296 -0.50 8.28 -14.89
N TRP A 297 0.53 9.10 -15.05
CA TRP A 297 0.63 10.44 -14.48
C TRP A 297 0.52 11.51 -15.57
N TYR A 298 -0.35 12.51 -15.37
CA TYR A 298 -0.50 13.69 -16.24
C TYR A 298 -0.87 14.92 -15.41
N LEU A 299 -0.11 16.01 -15.54
CA LEU A 299 -0.34 17.31 -14.86
C LEU A 299 -0.73 17.19 -13.38
N SER A 300 0.12 16.52 -12.59
CA SER A 300 -0.07 16.29 -11.14
C SER A 300 -1.21 15.35 -10.75
N GLN A 301 -1.87 14.70 -11.70
CA GLN A 301 -2.86 13.66 -11.41
C GLN A 301 -2.36 12.27 -11.79
N ASN A 302 -2.84 11.26 -11.08
CA ASN A 302 -2.56 9.86 -11.35
C ASN A 302 -3.87 9.12 -11.61
N VAL A 303 -3.81 8.10 -12.47
CA VAL A 303 -4.89 7.12 -12.68
C VAL A 303 -4.26 5.74 -12.83
N ILE A 304 -4.99 4.69 -12.43
CA ILE A 304 -4.52 3.31 -12.52
C ILE A 304 -5.48 2.45 -13.34
N ALA A 305 -4.91 1.46 -14.04
CA ALA A 305 -5.64 0.35 -14.62
C ALA A 305 -5.12 -0.97 -14.06
N THR A 306 -6.01 -1.95 -13.89
CA THR A 306 -5.65 -3.28 -13.39
C THR A 306 -5.51 -4.27 -14.52
N ILE A 307 -4.41 -5.03 -14.50
CA ILE A 307 -4.17 -6.15 -15.41
C ILE A 307 -4.16 -7.43 -14.58
N ASN A 308 -5.10 -8.32 -14.86
CA ASN A 308 -5.14 -9.66 -14.28
C ASN A 308 -4.62 -10.66 -15.31
N SER A 309 -3.61 -11.44 -14.93
CA SER A 309 -3.05 -12.51 -15.77
C SER A 309 -3.18 -13.82 -15.01
N PRO A 310 -4.20 -14.66 -15.31
CA PRO A 310 -4.39 -15.91 -14.58
C PRO A 310 -3.17 -16.83 -14.64
N TYR A 311 -2.98 -17.66 -13.62
CA TYR A 311 -1.97 -18.70 -13.62
C TYR A 311 -2.35 -19.80 -14.63
N GLU A 312 -1.34 -20.38 -15.27
CA GLU A 312 -1.51 -21.37 -16.35
C GLU A 312 -2.07 -22.70 -15.83
N THR A 313 -1.94 -22.97 -14.53
CA THR A 313 -2.52 -24.15 -13.88
C THR A 313 -4.04 -24.09 -13.98
N ALA A 314 -4.63 -24.99 -14.76
CA ALA A 314 -6.09 -25.11 -14.82
C ALA A 314 -6.63 -25.61 -13.48
N VAL A 315 -7.57 -24.87 -12.91
CA VAL A 315 -8.29 -25.25 -11.68
C VAL A 315 -9.76 -25.46 -12.05
N ASP A 316 -10.29 -26.63 -11.73
CA ASP A 316 -11.71 -26.94 -11.99
C ASP A 316 -12.62 -25.97 -11.21
N ALA A 317 -13.65 -25.47 -11.88
CA ALA A 317 -14.64 -24.59 -11.27
C ALA A 317 -15.30 -25.20 -10.02
N VAL A 318 -15.39 -26.54 -9.94
CA VAL A 318 -15.93 -27.26 -8.78
C VAL A 318 -15.13 -26.96 -7.51
N VAL A 319 -13.81 -26.76 -7.59
CA VAL A 319 -12.94 -26.46 -6.43
C VAL A 319 -13.41 -25.18 -5.73
N PHE A 320 -13.74 -24.14 -6.50
CA PHE A 320 -14.25 -22.88 -5.96
C PHE A 320 -15.72 -22.96 -5.56
N ALA A 321 -16.52 -23.77 -6.25
CA ALA A 321 -17.93 -23.96 -5.94
C ALA A 321 -18.11 -24.70 -4.60
N SER A 322 -17.34 -25.76 -4.36
CA SER A 322 -17.43 -26.60 -3.16
C SER A 322 -16.64 -26.06 -1.96
N ALA A 323 -15.86 -24.99 -2.12
CA ALA A 323 -15.13 -24.38 -1.01
C ALA A 323 -16.11 -23.87 0.08
N GLU A 324 -15.82 -24.19 1.34
CA GLU A 324 -16.61 -23.74 2.48
C GLU A 324 -16.63 -22.21 2.56
N ARG A 325 -17.76 -21.66 3.05
CA ARG A 325 -17.96 -20.22 3.25
C ARG A 325 -18.63 -20.01 4.61
N SER A 326 -18.05 -19.12 5.42
CA SER A 326 -18.63 -18.71 6.70
C SER A 326 -19.27 -17.32 6.59
N ASN A 327 -18.67 -16.42 5.80
CA ASN A 327 -19.16 -15.06 5.62
C ASN A 327 -18.66 -14.45 4.30
N PHE A 328 -19.01 -13.19 4.03
CA PHE A 328 -18.70 -12.51 2.77
C PHE A 328 -17.20 -12.39 2.46
N ILE A 329 -16.30 -12.50 3.45
CA ILE A 329 -14.85 -12.51 3.22
C ILE A 329 -14.51 -13.68 2.30
N ASP A 330 -15.08 -14.85 2.57
CA ASP A 330 -14.79 -16.07 1.83
C ASP A 330 -15.26 -15.97 0.38
N ASP A 331 -16.42 -15.36 0.14
CA ASP A 331 -16.94 -15.11 -1.20
C ASP A 331 -16.01 -14.21 -2.01
N SER A 332 -15.61 -13.06 -1.47
CA SER A 332 -14.73 -12.13 -2.18
C SER A 332 -13.34 -12.72 -2.43
N VAL A 333 -12.79 -13.46 -1.47
CA VAL A 333 -11.47 -14.11 -1.63
C VAL A 333 -11.55 -15.22 -2.67
N LEU A 334 -12.56 -16.09 -2.61
CA LEU A 334 -12.74 -17.16 -3.60
C LEU A 334 -12.97 -16.61 -5.01
N ALA A 335 -13.72 -15.51 -5.15
CA ALA A 335 -13.89 -14.83 -6.44
C ALA A 335 -12.54 -14.33 -7.00
N LYS A 336 -11.71 -13.73 -6.15
CA LYS A 336 -10.37 -13.27 -6.54
C LYS A 336 -9.47 -14.44 -6.95
N LEU A 337 -9.41 -15.50 -6.15
CA LEU A 337 -8.62 -16.70 -6.43
C LEU A 337 -9.07 -17.38 -7.73
N LYS A 338 -10.38 -17.48 -7.98
CA LYS A 338 -10.95 -17.99 -9.23
C LYS A 338 -10.52 -17.16 -10.43
N SER A 339 -10.52 -15.83 -10.33
CA SER A 339 -10.08 -14.94 -11.42
C SER A 339 -8.62 -15.11 -11.82
N LEU A 340 -7.80 -15.68 -10.93
CA LEU A 340 -6.38 -15.91 -11.13
C LEU A 340 -6.04 -17.40 -11.32
N ASN A 341 -7.01 -18.31 -11.32
CA ASN A 341 -6.78 -19.77 -11.33
C ASN A 341 -5.87 -20.25 -10.17
N ILE A 342 -6.07 -19.72 -8.96
CA ILE A 342 -5.31 -20.14 -7.78
C ILE A 342 -6.24 -20.99 -6.88
N PRO A 343 -5.93 -22.27 -6.59
CA PRO A 343 -6.77 -23.06 -5.70
C PRO A 343 -6.56 -22.64 -4.23
N PRO A 344 -7.63 -22.54 -3.42
CA PRO A 344 -7.49 -22.35 -1.98
C PRO A 344 -6.94 -23.62 -1.31
N SER A 345 -6.09 -23.46 -0.31
CA SER A 345 -5.70 -24.54 0.60
C SER A 345 -6.86 -24.99 1.47
N SER A 346 -6.80 -26.24 1.92
CA SER A 346 -7.77 -26.81 2.86
C SER A 346 -7.80 -26.05 4.18
N ARG A 347 -8.84 -26.31 4.98
CA ARG A 347 -8.96 -25.80 6.34
C ARG A 347 -7.84 -26.34 7.23
N CYS A 348 -7.31 -25.52 8.13
CA CYS A 348 -6.30 -25.92 9.09
C CYS A 348 -6.86 -26.88 10.16
N SER A 349 -5.98 -27.67 10.75
CA SER A 349 -6.29 -28.52 11.90
C SER A 349 -6.67 -27.70 13.14
N ASP A 350 -7.29 -28.35 14.12
CA ASP A 350 -7.70 -27.68 15.36
C ASP A 350 -6.51 -27.19 16.18
N SER A 351 -5.40 -27.93 16.22
CA SER A 351 -4.18 -27.48 16.90
C SER A 351 -3.55 -26.26 16.22
N GLU A 352 -3.53 -26.22 14.88
CA GLU A 352 -3.06 -25.06 14.12
C GLU A 352 -3.96 -23.85 14.41
N PHE A 353 -5.29 -24.02 14.32
CA PHE A 353 -6.25 -22.95 14.61
C PHE A 353 -6.10 -22.41 16.03
N LEU A 354 -6.04 -23.30 17.03
CA LEU A 354 -5.93 -22.94 18.43
C LEU A 354 -4.68 -22.09 18.68
N ARG A 355 -3.50 -22.59 18.27
CA ARG A 355 -2.25 -21.86 18.45
C ARG A 355 -2.27 -20.50 17.76
N ARG A 356 -2.76 -20.49 16.51
CA ARG A 356 -2.79 -19.30 15.67
C ARG A 356 -3.70 -18.23 16.26
N ALA A 357 -4.92 -18.60 16.66
CA ALA A 357 -5.90 -17.69 17.23
C ALA A 357 -5.39 -17.07 18.54
N PHE A 358 -4.76 -17.86 19.41
CA PHE A 358 -4.15 -17.36 20.65
C PHE A 358 -3.04 -16.33 20.38
N LEU A 359 -2.12 -16.64 19.47
CA LEU A 359 -0.98 -15.75 19.19
C LEU A 359 -1.38 -14.47 18.46
N ASP A 360 -2.27 -14.55 17.47
CA ASP A 360 -2.69 -13.37 16.69
C ASP A 360 -3.65 -12.46 17.45
N THR A 361 -4.44 -13.01 18.37
CA THR A 361 -5.49 -12.26 19.09
C THR A 361 -5.01 -11.69 20.41
N ILE A 362 -4.19 -12.44 21.16
CA ILE A 362 -3.79 -12.09 22.54
C ILE A 362 -2.28 -12.25 22.83
N GLY A 363 -1.48 -12.71 21.86
CA GLY A 363 -0.01 -12.73 21.95
C GLY A 363 0.57 -13.70 22.98
N VAL A 364 -0.12 -14.78 23.32
CA VAL A 364 0.37 -15.84 24.22
C VAL A 364 0.07 -17.21 23.64
N LEU A 365 0.65 -18.28 24.21
CA LEU A 365 0.25 -19.65 23.89
C LEU A 365 -0.91 -20.09 24.80
N PRO A 366 -1.78 -21.01 24.36
CA PRO A 366 -2.73 -21.67 25.26
C PRO A 366 -1.98 -22.47 26.33
N THR A 367 -2.58 -22.61 27.50
CA THR A 367 -2.11 -23.56 28.52
C THR A 367 -2.32 -25.01 28.05
N THR A 368 -1.56 -25.95 28.62
CA THR A 368 -1.66 -27.37 28.25
C THR A 368 -3.07 -27.94 28.48
N ASP A 369 -3.78 -27.47 29.51
CA ASP A 369 -5.16 -27.87 29.79
C ASP A 369 -6.16 -27.28 28.79
N GLU A 370 -5.99 -26.02 28.39
CA GLU A 370 -6.79 -25.43 27.30
C GLU A 370 -6.60 -26.18 25.98
N VAL A 371 -5.36 -26.59 25.67
CA VAL A 371 -5.08 -27.40 24.48
C VAL A 371 -5.83 -28.73 24.54
N ARG A 372 -5.70 -29.48 25.64
CA ARG A 372 -6.39 -30.77 25.80
C ARG A 372 -7.90 -30.63 25.71
N ALA A 373 -8.47 -29.64 26.40
CA ALA A 373 -9.91 -29.40 26.40
C ALA A 373 -10.42 -29.07 24.99
N PHE A 374 -9.71 -28.21 24.25
CA PHE A 374 -10.12 -27.81 22.92
C PHE A 374 -10.00 -28.94 21.88
N LEU A 375 -8.94 -29.76 21.99
CA LEU A 375 -8.75 -30.91 21.10
C LEU A 375 -9.75 -32.05 21.40
N ALA A 376 -10.22 -32.17 22.63
CA ALA A 376 -11.24 -33.14 23.03
C ALA A 376 -12.68 -32.68 22.74
N ASP A 377 -12.92 -31.38 22.56
CA ASP A 377 -14.24 -30.84 22.22
C ASP A 377 -14.58 -31.16 20.75
N GLU A 378 -15.67 -31.89 20.51
CA GLU A 378 -16.16 -32.23 19.17
C GLU A 378 -17.29 -31.29 18.69
N SER A 379 -17.63 -30.26 19.46
CA SER A 379 -18.72 -29.34 19.11
C SER A 379 -18.41 -28.58 17.80
N PRO A 380 -19.37 -28.46 16.88
CA PRO A 380 -19.14 -27.81 15.58
C PRO A 380 -18.85 -26.30 15.70
N ASP A 381 -19.26 -25.66 16.78
CA ASP A 381 -19.09 -24.23 17.08
C ASP A 381 -17.90 -23.93 18.02
N LYS A 382 -17.07 -24.93 18.37
CA LYS A 382 -15.96 -24.75 19.33
C LYS A 382 -14.97 -23.64 18.94
N ARG A 383 -14.73 -23.46 17.64
CA ARG A 383 -13.84 -22.41 17.10
C ARG A 383 -14.42 -21.02 17.31
N ASP A 384 -15.71 -20.85 17.06
CA ASP A 384 -16.41 -19.58 17.27
C ASP A 384 -16.45 -19.21 18.75
N ARG A 385 -16.75 -20.18 19.62
CA ARG A 385 -16.68 -19.99 21.08
C ARG A 385 -15.28 -19.60 21.54
N LEU A 386 -14.24 -20.23 21.00
CA LEU A 386 -12.87 -19.86 21.31
C LEU A 386 -12.57 -18.42 20.89
N VAL A 387 -12.98 -18.00 19.69
CA VAL A 387 -12.81 -16.61 19.24
C VAL A 387 -13.48 -15.65 20.22
N ASP A 388 -14.74 -15.92 20.59
CA ASP A 388 -15.49 -15.07 21.52
C ASP A 388 -14.81 -14.99 22.90
N GLN A 389 -14.28 -16.11 23.40
CA GLN A 389 -13.49 -16.13 24.63
C GLN A 389 -12.22 -15.28 24.52
N LEU A 390 -11.41 -15.46 23.47
CA LEU A 390 -10.14 -14.74 23.29
C LEU A 390 -10.34 -13.22 23.23
N LEU A 391 -11.42 -12.74 22.61
CA LEU A 391 -11.73 -11.30 22.51
C LEU A 391 -12.13 -10.66 23.85
N THR A 392 -12.40 -11.46 24.89
CA THR A 392 -12.76 -10.97 26.23
C THR A 392 -11.65 -11.13 27.26
N ARG A 393 -10.56 -11.81 26.91
CA ARG A 393 -9.44 -12.07 27.82
C ARG A 393 -8.65 -10.80 28.17
N PRO A 394 -8.08 -10.69 29.38
CA PRO A 394 -7.27 -9.54 29.77
C PRO A 394 -6.01 -9.38 28.90
N GLU A 395 -5.44 -10.47 28.39
CA GLU A 395 -4.28 -10.43 27.49
C GLU A 395 -4.58 -9.75 26.15
N PHE A 396 -5.84 -9.74 25.69
CA PHE A 396 -6.28 -8.95 24.54
C PHE A 396 -5.96 -7.47 24.74
N VAL A 397 -6.21 -6.97 25.95
CA VAL A 397 -6.01 -5.55 26.27
C VAL A 397 -4.53 -5.20 26.22
N ASP A 398 -3.68 -6.03 26.80
CA ASP A 398 -2.23 -5.84 26.75
C ASP A 398 -1.73 -5.87 25.30
N TYR A 399 -2.23 -6.82 24.49
CA TYR A 399 -1.82 -7.01 23.11
C TYR A 399 -2.17 -5.82 22.19
N TRP A 400 -3.42 -5.38 22.22
CA TRP A 400 -3.89 -4.29 21.37
C TRP A 400 -3.47 -2.91 21.90
N ALA A 401 -3.33 -2.73 23.22
CA ALA A 401 -2.77 -1.50 23.77
C ALA A 401 -1.30 -1.30 23.35
N TYR A 402 -0.51 -2.38 23.29
CA TYR A 402 0.85 -2.32 22.78
C TYR A 402 0.90 -1.87 21.31
N LYS A 403 0.03 -2.42 20.47
CA LYS A 403 -0.09 -2.02 19.05
C LYS A 403 -0.48 -0.56 18.88
N TRP A 404 -1.44 -0.07 19.65
CA TRP A 404 -1.79 1.35 19.62
C TRP A 404 -0.71 2.24 20.22
N SER A 405 0.08 1.73 21.16
CA SER A 405 1.26 2.44 21.66
C SER A 405 2.35 2.58 20.58
N ASP A 406 2.54 1.57 19.73
CA ASP A 406 3.41 1.65 18.55
C ASP A 406 2.86 2.71 17.57
N LEU A 407 1.57 2.64 17.21
CA LEU A 407 0.93 3.58 16.28
C LEU A 407 0.94 5.04 16.77
N LEU A 408 0.86 5.26 18.08
CA LEU A 408 0.79 6.60 18.70
C LEU A 408 2.15 7.08 19.25
N LEU A 409 3.23 6.39 18.90
CA LEU A 409 4.61 6.74 19.25
C LEU A 409 4.86 6.92 20.75
N LEU A 410 4.25 6.06 21.58
CA LEU A 410 4.39 6.16 23.02
C LEU A 410 5.80 5.78 23.45
N SER A 411 6.64 6.79 23.68
CA SER A 411 8.07 6.63 23.97
C SER A 411 8.51 7.50 25.14
N GLY A 412 9.26 6.89 26.07
CA GLY A 412 9.90 7.59 27.18
C GLY A 412 11.09 8.43 26.78
N GLU A 413 11.48 8.44 25.49
CA GLU A 413 12.50 9.32 24.95
C GLU A 413 12.02 10.78 25.04
N LYS A 414 10.78 11.03 24.61
CA LYS A 414 10.15 12.36 24.62
C LYS A 414 9.23 12.60 25.82
N LEU A 415 8.61 11.56 26.39
CA LEU A 415 7.70 11.69 27.53
C LEU A 415 8.38 11.36 28.86
N ARG A 416 8.17 12.19 29.88
CA ARG A 416 8.58 11.89 31.25
C ARG A 416 7.68 10.79 31.86
N PRO A 417 8.14 10.06 32.90
CA PRO A 417 7.45 8.87 33.40
C PRO A 417 5.95 9.04 33.72
N GLN A 418 5.56 10.15 34.35
CA GLN A 418 4.14 10.40 34.69
C GLN A 418 3.28 10.66 33.44
N ALA A 419 3.77 11.46 32.50
CA ALA A 419 3.11 11.70 31.20
C ALA A 419 2.97 10.39 30.41
N LEU A 420 4.05 9.61 30.31
CA LEU A 420 4.04 8.31 29.65
C LEU A 420 3.02 7.35 30.27
N LYS A 421 3.00 7.26 31.61
CA LYS A 421 2.04 6.43 32.35
C LYS A 421 0.59 6.84 32.07
N SER A 422 0.31 8.14 32.08
CA SER A 422 -1.04 8.66 31.81
C SER A 422 -1.51 8.35 30.38
N PHE A 423 -0.61 8.47 29.39
CA PHE A 423 -0.96 8.19 28.00
C PHE A 423 -1.16 6.68 27.78
N TYR A 424 -0.30 5.85 28.37
CA TYR A 424 -0.45 4.40 28.30
C TYR A 424 -1.74 3.92 28.98
N ALA A 425 -2.09 4.48 30.14
CA ALA A 425 -3.34 4.18 30.82
C ALA A 425 -4.56 4.56 29.97
N PHE A 426 -4.53 5.72 29.31
CA PHE A 426 -5.59 6.15 28.38
C PHE A 426 -5.78 5.16 27.21
N ILE A 427 -4.68 4.77 26.55
CA ILE A 427 -4.72 3.80 25.44
C ILE A 427 -5.27 2.46 25.93
N ARG A 428 -4.72 1.95 27.03
CA ARG A 428 -5.10 0.66 27.59
C ARG A 428 -6.58 0.62 28.01
N GLN A 429 -7.07 1.69 28.62
CA GLN A 429 -8.47 1.79 29.04
C GLN A 429 -9.42 1.76 27.84
N ASN A 430 -9.13 2.52 26.77
CA ASN A 430 -9.95 2.51 25.56
C ASN A 430 -10.02 1.13 24.88
N VAL A 431 -8.93 0.36 24.92
CA VAL A 431 -8.95 -1.03 24.45
C VAL A 431 -9.79 -1.92 25.35
N ALA A 432 -9.67 -1.76 26.67
CA ALA A 432 -10.44 -2.53 27.65
C ALA A 432 -11.96 -2.30 27.50
N ASP A 433 -12.36 -1.05 27.34
CA ASP A 433 -13.76 -0.63 27.18
C ASP A 433 -14.31 -0.93 25.78
N ASN A 434 -13.47 -1.44 24.87
CA ASN A 434 -13.77 -1.62 23.46
C ASN A 434 -14.36 -0.32 22.85
N THR A 435 -13.80 0.84 23.18
CA THR A 435 -14.25 2.14 22.68
C THR A 435 -14.30 2.10 21.15
N PRO A 436 -15.39 2.55 20.51
CA PRO A 436 -15.46 2.67 19.05
C PRO A 436 -14.26 3.44 18.49
N TRP A 437 -13.67 2.96 17.40
CA TRP A 437 -12.42 3.53 16.86
C TRP A 437 -12.55 5.01 16.52
N ASP A 438 -13.70 5.45 16.00
CA ASP A 438 -13.97 6.86 15.74
C ASP A 438 -13.96 7.70 17.03
N GLU A 439 -14.57 7.21 18.09
CA GLU A 439 -14.58 7.90 19.38
C GLU A 439 -13.18 7.99 19.99
N PHE A 440 -12.42 6.88 19.97
CA PHE A 440 -11.04 6.85 20.45
C PHE A 440 -10.18 7.91 19.72
N VAL A 441 -10.31 7.99 18.39
CA VAL A 441 -9.58 8.99 17.58
C VAL A 441 -10.07 10.42 17.86
N ARG A 442 -11.38 10.65 18.03
CA ARG A 442 -11.90 11.97 18.42
C ARG A 442 -11.34 12.42 19.77
N GLN A 443 -11.24 11.52 20.76
CA GLN A 443 -10.66 11.82 22.07
C GLN A 443 -9.20 12.29 21.95
N ILE A 444 -8.42 11.70 21.03
CA ILE A 444 -7.03 12.10 20.75
C ILE A 444 -6.97 13.46 20.03
N VAL A 445 -7.67 13.61 18.91
CA VAL A 445 -7.61 14.82 18.07
C VAL A 445 -8.18 16.05 18.78
N LEU A 446 -9.11 15.87 19.72
CA LEU A 446 -9.70 16.98 20.48
C LEU A 446 -9.06 17.16 21.87
N ALA A 447 -8.00 16.41 22.18
CA ALA A 447 -7.38 16.44 23.49
C ALA A 447 -6.87 17.83 23.86
N LYS A 448 -7.13 18.22 25.10
CA LYS A 448 -6.69 19.48 25.74
C LYS A 448 -6.61 19.30 27.26
N GLY A 449 -6.06 20.30 27.95
CA GLY A 449 -5.92 20.30 29.40
C GLY A 449 -4.60 19.68 29.86
N SER A 450 -4.53 19.30 31.13
CA SER A 450 -3.34 18.69 31.71
C SER A 450 -3.07 17.32 31.07
N THR A 451 -1.83 17.10 30.68
CA THR A 451 -1.31 15.81 30.20
C THR A 451 -1.24 14.72 31.25
N PHE A 452 -1.32 15.05 32.55
CA PHE A 452 -1.37 14.03 33.59
C PHE A 452 -2.80 13.54 33.85
N ASP A 453 -3.78 14.43 33.70
CA ASP A 453 -5.20 14.14 33.92
C ASP A 453 -5.86 13.61 32.64
N ASN A 454 -5.53 14.19 31.49
CA ASN A 454 -5.98 13.77 30.16
C ASN A 454 -4.81 13.13 29.40
N GLY A 455 -4.68 11.81 29.52
CA GLY A 455 -3.62 11.04 28.88
C GLY A 455 -3.53 11.25 27.36
N ALA A 456 -4.66 11.45 26.67
CA ALA A 456 -4.73 11.68 25.23
C ALA A 456 -3.98 12.96 24.79
N ALA A 457 -3.87 13.96 25.67
CA ALA A 457 -3.19 15.21 25.38
C ALA A 457 -1.67 15.02 25.18
N ASN A 458 -1.10 13.89 25.61
CA ASN A 458 0.30 13.56 25.34
C ASN A 458 0.59 13.30 23.86
N PHE A 459 -0.41 13.03 23.03
CA PHE A 459 -0.26 13.05 21.58
C PHE A 459 0.36 14.37 21.10
N TYR A 460 -0.06 15.51 21.66
CA TYR A 460 0.52 16.83 21.35
C TYR A 460 1.80 17.15 22.09
N SER A 461 2.19 16.34 23.09
CA SER A 461 3.50 16.46 23.72
C SER A 461 4.59 15.78 22.90
N LEU A 462 4.22 14.76 22.13
CA LEU A 462 5.09 14.07 21.16
C LEU A 462 5.28 14.85 19.85
N HIS A 463 4.31 15.71 19.50
CA HIS A 463 4.27 16.51 18.27
C HIS A 463 3.98 17.98 18.64
N GLN A 464 5.02 18.81 18.76
CA GLN A 464 4.89 20.21 19.19
C GLN A 464 4.73 21.19 18.00
N ASP A 465 4.95 20.73 16.76
CA ASP A 465 4.80 21.52 15.54
C ASP A 465 3.53 21.11 14.76
N PRO A 466 2.72 22.05 14.23
CA PRO A 466 1.53 21.71 13.45
C PRO A 466 1.79 20.81 12.23
N LEU A 467 2.99 20.86 11.65
CA LEU A 467 3.36 19.98 10.55
C LEU A 467 3.48 18.53 11.03
N ASP A 468 4.24 18.29 12.10
CA ASP A 468 4.38 16.96 12.72
C ASP A 468 3.03 16.38 13.16
N MET A 469 2.15 17.23 13.72
CA MET A 469 0.80 16.84 14.11
C MET A 469 -0.02 16.38 12.90
N ALA A 470 0.05 17.12 11.79
CA ALA A 470 -0.68 16.80 10.57
C ALA A 470 -0.14 15.54 9.89
N GLU A 471 1.18 15.41 9.76
CA GLU A 471 1.84 14.23 9.20
C GLU A 471 1.52 12.98 10.00
N THR A 472 1.62 13.05 11.34
CA THR A 472 1.30 11.93 12.22
C THR A 472 -0.18 11.57 12.20
N THR A 473 -1.08 12.57 12.21
CA THR A 473 -2.52 12.31 12.09
C THR A 473 -2.86 11.63 10.77
N SER A 474 -2.26 12.07 9.66
CA SER A 474 -2.45 11.46 8.34
C SER A 474 -1.95 10.02 8.30
N MET A 475 -0.73 9.79 8.77
CA MET A 475 -0.17 8.43 8.82
C MET A 475 -1.00 7.53 9.73
N ALA A 476 -1.22 7.92 11.00
CA ALA A 476 -1.89 7.09 12.00
C ALA A 476 -3.34 6.77 11.63
N PHE A 477 -4.10 7.73 11.11
CA PHE A 477 -5.56 7.59 10.98
C PHE A 477 -6.07 7.53 9.54
N LEU A 478 -5.31 8.00 8.54
CA LEU A 478 -5.67 7.88 7.13
C LEU A 478 -4.84 6.81 6.39
N GLY A 479 -3.79 6.28 7.02
CA GLY A 479 -2.94 5.25 6.42
C GLY A 479 -2.19 5.74 5.19
N MET A 480 -1.82 7.03 5.15
CA MET A 480 -1.08 7.61 4.04
C MET A 480 -0.16 8.75 4.48
N SER A 481 0.97 8.85 3.77
CA SER A 481 1.90 9.97 3.94
C SER A 481 1.52 11.14 3.04
N ILE A 482 1.46 12.32 3.63
CA ILE A 482 1.36 13.60 2.90
C ILE A 482 2.68 14.38 2.90
N GLN A 483 3.75 13.84 3.49
CA GLN A 483 5.00 14.56 3.72
C GLN A 483 5.68 15.03 2.42
N CYS A 484 5.59 14.27 1.32
CA CYS A 484 6.13 14.76 0.05
C CYS A 484 5.43 16.03 -0.45
N ALA A 485 4.16 16.24 -0.05
CA ALA A 485 3.40 17.45 -0.39
C ALA A 485 3.93 18.70 0.35
N HIS A 486 4.78 18.55 1.37
CA HIS A 486 5.31 19.65 2.17
C HIS A 486 6.17 20.63 1.35
N CYS A 487 6.98 20.15 0.40
CA CYS A 487 7.86 21.01 -0.39
C CYS A 487 7.38 21.26 -1.83
N HIS A 488 6.62 20.34 -2.41
CA HIS A 488 6.10 20.35 -3.78
C HIS A 488 4.83 19.50 -3.84
N ASP A 489 4.07 19.48 -4.94
CA ASP A 489 2.91 18.56 -5.04
C ASP A 489 3.36 17.08 -4.98
N HIS A 490 2.56 16.22 -4.35
CA HIS A 490 2.92 14.82 -4.16
C HIS A 490 3.12 14.12 -5.51
N PRO A 491 4.22 13.38 -5.72
CA PRO A 491 4.54 12.83 -7.04
C PRO A 491 3.63 11.68 -7.47
N LEU A 492 3.10 10.93 -6.51
CA LEU A 492 2.33 9.70 -6.73
C LEU A 492 0.88 9.80 -6.23
N GLU A 493 0.44 10.98 -5.82
CA GLU A 493 -0.89 11.25 -5.26
C GLU A 493 -1.39 12.60 -5.73
N LYS A 494 -2.70 12.83 -5.55
CA LYS A 494 -3.36 14.09 -5.90
C LYS A 494 -3.05 15.26 -4.96
N TRP A 495 -2.38 15.02 -3.82
CA TRP A 495 -2.18 16.01 -2.78
C TRP A 495 -1.24 17.12 -3.22
N THR A 496 -1.73 18.36 -3.22
CA THR A 496 -0.92 19.53 -3.56
C THR A 496 -0.20 20.09 -2.33
N ASN A 497 0.80 20.95 -2.58
CA ASN A 497 1.43 21.72 -1.52
C ASN A 497 0.43 22.59 -0.74
N ASN A 498 -0.62 23.09 -1.41
CA ASN A 498 -1.66 23.85 -0.72
C ASN A 498 -2.53 22.95 0.16
N ASP A 499 -2.85 21.73 -0.26
CA ASP A 499 -3.63 20.79 0.55
C ASP A 499 -2.87 20.38 1.81
N TYR A 500 -1.54 20.17 1.71
CA TYR A 500 -0.69 19.88 2.87
C TYR A 500 -0.75 20.99 3.92
N TYR A 501 -0.48 22.23 3.52
CA TYR A 501 -0.49 23.37 4.45
C TYR A 501 -1.90 23.70 4.93
N GLY A 502 -2.94 23.51 4.10
CA GLY A 502 -4.33 23.64 4.52
C GLY A 502 -4.71 22.63 5.60
N PHE A 503 -4.28 21.38 5.46
CA PHE A 503 -4.50 20.35 6.47
C PHE A 503 -3.73 20.65 7.76
N ALA A 504 -2.46 21.04 7.66
CA ALA A 504 -1.65 21.41 8.82
C ALA A 504 -2.17 22.66 9.55
N SER A 505 -2.80 23.61 8.83
CA SER A 505 -3.46 24.78 9.42
C SER A 505 -4.60 24.42 10.38
N LEU A 506 -5.15 23.20 10.33
CA LEU A 506 -6.13 22.72 11.32
C LEU A 506 -5.52 22.57 12.73
N PHE A 507 -4.20 22.39 12.81
CA PHE A 507 -3.46 22.22 14.06
C PHE A 507 -2.67 23.48 14.46
N ALA A 508 -2.66 24.53 13.62
CA ALA A 508 -1.84 25.73 13.79
C ALA A 508 -2.01 26.43 15.16
N ARG A 509 -3.20 26.29 15.77
CA ARG A 509 -3.59 26.91 17.04
C ARG A 509 -3.33 26.04 18.27
N VAL A 510 -2.88 24.80 18.13
CA VAL A 510 -2.57 23.94 19.29
C VAL A 510 -1.28 24.43 19.94
N ARG A 511 -1.34 24.71 21.24
CA ARG A 511 -0.19 25.14 22.06
C ARG A 511 -0.13 24.35 23.36
N GLY A 512 1.02 24.38 24.01
CA GLY A 512 1.20 23.78 25.32
C GLY A 512 2.02 24.65 26.26
N LYS A 513 1.56 24.80 27.51
CA LYS A 513 2.39 25.40 28.56
C LYS A 513 3.55 24.45 28.88
N GLY A 514 4.77 24.98 28.87
CA GLY A 514 6.00 24.19 29.00
C GLY A 514 6.55 23.64 27.68
N TRP A 515 6.05 24.09 26.52
CA TRP A 515 6.69 23.85 25.22
C TRP A 515 7.92 24.74 25.00
N GLY A 516 8.83 24.27 24.15
CA GLY A 516 10.11 24.91 23.86
C GLY A 516 11.30 24.26 24.59
N GLY A 517 12.44 24.16 23.89
CA GLY A 517 13.63 23.45 24.38
C GLY A 517 13.53 21.94 24.22
N ASP A 518 14.34 21.20 25.00
CA ASP A 518 14.34 19.73 25.00
C ASP A 518 12.97 19.19 25.44
N PHE A 519 12.43 18.17 24.75
CA PHE A 519 11.13 17.53 25.05
C PHE A 519 11.00 17.09 26.52
N ARG A 520 12.11 16.69 27.13
CA ARG A 520 12.19 16.24 28.52
C ARG A 520 12.35 17.38 29.52
N SER A 521 12.38 18.64 29.12
CA SER A 521 12.59 19.76 30.06
C SER A 521 11.54 19.79 31.17
N GLY A 522 11.95 20.06 32.42
CA GLY A 522 11.06 20.06 33.58
C GLY A 522 10.56 18.67 33.99
N ASP A 523 9.39 18.64 34.64
CA ASP A 523 8.70 17.44 35.15
C ASP A 523 7.88 16.69 34.09
N GLY A 524 7.79 17.26 32.88
CA GLY A 524 6.98 16.74 31.78
C GLY A 524 5.48 17.01 31.91
N HIS A 525 5.05 17.79 32.91
CA HIS A 525 3.67 18.29 32.97
C HIS A 525 3.50 19.36 31.88
N ARG A 526 2.50 19.15 31.03
CA ARG A 526 2.08 20.09 29.99
C ARG A 526 0.60 20.34 30.11
N VAL A 527 0.18 21.56 29.81
CA VAL A 527 -1.24 21.92 29.66
C VAL A 527 -1.46 22.31 28.21
N ILE A 528 -2.18 21.48 27.47
CA ILE A 528 -2.51 21.71 26.06
C ILE A 528 -3.72 22.64 25.99
N PHE A 529 -3.62 23.69 25.18
CA PHE A 529 -4.65 24.69 24.98
C PHE A 529 -4.66 25.17 23.52
N LEU A 530 -5.65 25.98 23.18
CA LEU A 530 -5.75 26.61 21.87
C LEU A 530 -5.38 28.08 22.01
N ASP A 531 -4.52 28.53 21.11
CA ASP A 531 -4.27 29.95 20.89
C ASP A 531 -5.29 30.51 19.88
N ASP A 532 -5.56 31.80 19.96
CA ASP A 532 -6.62 32.44 19.16
C ASP A 532 -6.09 33.04 17.85
N GLU A 533 -4.77 33.32 17.77
CA GLU A 533 -4.17 34.10 16.67
C GLU A 533 -3.15 33.33 15.83
N SER A 534 -2.63 32.21 16.34
CA SER A 534 -1.58 31.46 15.66
C SER A 534 -2.00 30.90 14.29
N GLU A 535 -1.21 31.23 13.27
CA GLU A 535 -1.36 30.73 11.90
C GLU A 535 -0.08 30.08 11.38
N LEU A 536 -0.25 29.08 10.50
CA LEU A 536 0.85 28.39 9.83
C LEU A 536 1.13 29.05 8.48
N ILE A 537 2.30 29.67 8.34
CA ILE A 537 2.72 30.28 7.07
C ILE A 537 3.23 29.22 6.11
N GLN A 538 2.70 29.20 4.89
CA GLN A 538 3.27 28.41 3.80
C GLN A 538 4.50 29.14 3.23
N PRO A 539 5.72 28.57 3.30
CA PRO A 539 6.95 29.23 2.87
C PRO A 539 6.94 29.68 1.40
N ARG A 540 6.28 28.92 0.52
CA ARG A 540 6.21 29.21 -0.92
C ARG A 540 5.44 30.50 -1.24
N THR A 541 4.35 30.75 -0.53
CA THR A 541 3.48 31.91 -0.80
C THR A 541 3.72 33.05 0.18
N GLY A 542 4.40 32.79 1.31
CA GLY A 542 4.58 33.74 2.40
C GLY A 542 3.28 34.09 3.14
N LYS A 543 2.22 33.29 2.94
CA LYS A 543 0.88 33.52 3.50
C LYS A 543 0.34 32.22 4.12
N PRO A 544 -0.57 32.29 5.09
CA PRO A 544 -1.25 31.11 5.59
C PRO A 544 -2.20 30.52 4.54
N GLN A 545 -2.36 29.20 4.55
CA GLN A 545 -3.41 28.52 3.80
C GLN A 545 -4.68 28.42 4.65
N PRO A 546 -5.89 28.59 4.06
CA PRO A 546 -7.13 28.33 4.77
C PRO A 546 -7.13 26.92 5.39
N PRO A 547 -7.52 26.76 6.66
CA PRO A 547 -7.61 25.45 7.30
C PRO A 547 -8.58 24.56 6.53
N LYS A 548 -8.12 23.41 6.06
CA LYS A 548 -8.88 22.58 5.13
C LYS A 548 -8.55 21.10 5.36
N PRO A 549 -9.54 20.25 5.70
CA PRO A 549 -9.35 18.81 5.63
C PRO A 549 -9.02 18.40 4.20
N LEU A 550 -8.15 17.41 3.97
CA LEU A 550 -7.59 17.09 2.64
C LEU A 550 -8.64 17.06 1.50
N ASP A 551 -9.59 16.12 1.57
CA ASP A 551 -10.76 16.03 0.67
C ASP A 551 -12.01 16.73 1.24
N GLY A 552 -11.82 17.68 2.15
CA GLY A 552 -12.88 18.46 2.77
C GLY A 552 -13.01 19.87 2.19
N GLN A 553 -14.01 20.60 2.69
CA GLN A 553 -14.17 22.01 2.40
C GLN A 553 -13.25 22.85 3.31
N ALA A 554 -12.72 23.94 2.77
CA ALA A 554 -11.94 24.89 3.55
C ALA A 554 -12.84 25.58 4.59
N LEU A 555 -12.32 25.73 5.80
CA LEU A 555 -12.94 26.49 6.88
C LEU A 555 -12.66 27.99 6.69
N PRO A 556 -13.57 28.87 7.18
CA PRO A 556 -13.30 30.29 7.25
C PRO A 556 -12.01 30.56 8.07
N PRO A 557 -11.01 31.27 7.52
CA PRO A 557 -9.75 31.54 8.23
C PRO A 557 -9.97 32.28 9.56
N GLU A 558 -10.93 33.20 9.59
CA GLU A 558 -11.28 34.08 10.72
C GLU A 558 -12.10 33.37 11.82
N SER A 559 -12.45 32.08 11.67
CA SER A 559 -13.23 31.39 12.70
C SER A 559 -12.44 31.28 14.00
N GLY A 560 -13.02 31.73 15.12
CA GLY A 560 -12.48 31.55 16.47
C GLY A 560 -12.73 30.15 17.05
N GLU A 561 -13.43 29.28 16.33
CA GLU A 561 -13.74 27.92 16.79
C GLU A 561 -12.51 27.00 16.75
N ASP A 562 -12.50 25.95 17.58
CA ASP A 562 -11.49 24.90 17.50
C ASP A 562 -11.57 24.18 16.15
N ARG A 563 -10.66 24.51 15.25
CA ARG A 563 -10.54 23.95 13.89
C ARG A 563 -10.44 22.42 13.90
N ARG A 564 -9.98 21.82 15.00
CA ARG A 564 -9.87 20.37 15.14
C ARG A 564 -11.23 19.70 15.29
N ILE A 565 -12.29 20.41 15.69
CA ILE A 565 -13.66 19.86 15.72
C ILE A 565 -14.08 19.47 14.31
N ALA A 566 -13.91 20.37 13.33
CA ALA A 566 -14.18 20.08 11.94
C ALA A 566 -13.23 19.00 11.39
N ALA A 567 -11.95 19.02 11.78
CA ALA A 567 -10.99 18.00 11.41
C ALA A 567 -11.40 16.61 11.91
N ALA A 568 -11.79 16.47 13.18
CA ALA A 568 -12.20 15.23 13.81
C ALA A 568 -13.53 14.71 13.23
N ALA A 569 -14.48 15.60 12.97
CA ALA A 569 -15.74 15.27 12.30
C ALA A 569 -15.52 14.75 10.87
N TRP A 570 -14.66 15.40 10.09
CA TRP A 570 -14.28 14.93 8.75
C TRP A 570 -13.50 13.62 8.80
N LEU A 571 -12.52 13.51 9.69
CA LEU A 571 -11.65 12.35 9.84
C LEU A 571 -12.47 11.10 10.15
N THR A 572 -13.43 11.21 11.08
CA THR A 572 -14.21 10.08 11.57
C THR A 572 -15.56 9.88 10.89
N SER A 573 -15.83 10.66 9.83
CA SER A 573 -17.05 10.52 9.03
C SER A 573 -17.11 9.15 8.35
N PRO A 574 -18.25 8.44 8.34
CA PRO A 574 -18.44 7.23 7.54
C PRO A 574 -18.20 7.43 6.03
N GLY A 575 -18.34 8.68 5.54
CA GLY A 575 -18.04 9.04 4.15
C GLY A 575 -16.56 9.30 3.87
N ASN A 576 -15.68 9.26 4.88
CA ASN A 576 -14.24 9.41 4.68
C ASN A 576 -13.67 8.15 4.00
N PRO A 577 -13.09 8.26 2.79
CA PRO A 577 -12.65 7.09 2.04
C PRO A 577 -11.37 6.44 2.57
N TYR A 578 -10.71 7.04 3.57
CA TYR A 578 -9.42 6.61 4.08
C TYR A 578 -9.50 6.05 5.50
N PHE A 579 -10.26 6.70 6.38
CA PHE A 579 -10.26 6.40 7.83
C PHE A 579 -10.60 4.93 8.15
N SER A 580 -11.74 4.45 7.67
CA SER A 580 -12.16 3.06 7.90
C SER A 580 -11.24 2.06 7.19
N ARG A 581 -10.73 2.43 6.00
CA ARG A 581 -9.80 1.60 5.23
C ARG A 581 -8.46 1.43 5.96
N ALA A 582 -7.93 2.49 6.55
CA ALA A 582 -6.67 2.47 7.29
C ALA A 582 -6.72 1.47 8.46
N ILE A 583 -7.77 1.54 9.28
CA ILE A 583 -7.90 0.63 10.42
C ILE A 583 -8.25 -0.80 9.99
N VAL A 584 -9.10 -0.97 8.97
CA VAL A 584 -9.39 -2.31 8.40
C VAL A 584 -8.11 -2.97 7.90
N ASN A 585 -7.27 -2.24 7.15
CA ASN A 585 -6.05 -2.82 6.58
C ASN A 585 -5.06 -3.24 7.67
N ARG A 586 -4.90 -2.44 8.74
CA ARG A 586 -4.03 -2.78 9.88
C ARG A 586 -4.53 -3.97 10.68
N VAL A 587 -5.83 -4.05 10.95
CA VAL A 587 -6.43 -5.21 11.62
C VAL A 587 -6.31 -6.45 10.74
N TRP A 588 -6.55 -6.33 9.43
CA TRP A 588 -6.38 -7.42 8.47
C TRP A 588 -4.92 -7.93 8.45
N ALA A 589 -3.96 -7.04 8.27
CA ALA A 589 -2.54 -7.38 8.26
C ALA A 589 -2.08 -8.00 9.59
N ASN A 590 -2.67 -7.61 10.73
CA ASN A 590 -2.38 -8.28 11.99
C ASN A 590 -2.68 -9.78 11.93
N PHE A 591 -3.78 -10.20 11.32
CA PHE A 591 -4.16 -11.61 11.27
C PHE A 591 -3.45 -12.34 10.13
N PHE A 592 -3.38 -11.75 8.94
CA PHE A 592 -2.84 -12.43 7.74
C PHE A 592 -1.34 -12.24 7.51
N GLY A 593 -0.70 -11.28 8.20
CA GLY A 593 0.71 -10.91 7.98
C GLY A 593 0.96 -10.05 6.74
N VAL A 594 0.02 -10.05 5.79
CA VAL A 594 0.03 -9.27 4.57
C VAL A 594 -1.26 -8.45 4.50
N GLY A 595 -1.15 -7.15 4.25
CA GLY A 595 -2.30 -6.24 4.15
C GLY A 595 -3.11 -6.46 2.88
N LEU A 596 -4.37 -6.00 2.87
CA LEU A 596 -5.11 -5.86 1.60
C LEU A 596 -4.38 -4.89 0.69
N VAL A 597 -3.85 -3.81 1.26
CA VAL A 597 -2.79 -2.99 0.66
C VAL A 597 -1.49 -3.27 1.41
N GLU A 598 -0.49 -3.77 0.69
CA GLU A 598 0.80 -4.16 1.27
C GLU A 598 1.73 -2.94 1.39
N LYS A 599 2.48 -2.89 2.50
CA LYS A 599 2.77 -1.67 3.26
C LYS A 599 1.49 -1.04 3.82
N VAL A 600 1.17 -1.41 5.06
CA VAL A 600 -0.14 -1.12 5.69
C VAL A 600 -0.50 0.36 5.80
N ASP A 601 0.51 1.23 5.82
CA ASP A 601 0.38 2.70 5.93
C ASP A 601 0.59 3.43 4.58
N ASP A 602 0.48 2.72 3.47
CA ASP A 602 0.67 3.25 2.11
C ASP A 602 -0.61 3.11 1.25
N LEU A 603 -1.73 3.65 1.76
CA LEU A 603 -3.05 3.65 1.10
C LEU A 603 -3.14 4.67 -0.03
N ARG A 604 -2.27 4.50 -1.03
CA ARG A 604 -2.18 5.32 -2.23
C ARG A 604 -2.96 4.73 -3.39
N LEU A 605 -3.44 5.56 -4.31
CA LEU A 605 -4.08 5.12 -5.55
C LEU A 605 -3.12 4.23 -6.37
N THR A 606 -1.83 4.57 -6.35
CA THR A 606 -0.77 3.84 -7.07
C THR A 606 -0.27 2.59 -6.34
N ASN A 607 -0.84 2.27 -5.17
CA ASN A 607 -0.64 1.02 -4.42
C ASN A 607 -2.00 0.34 -4.15
N PRO A 608 -2.66 -0.22 -5.17
CA PRO A 608 -4.02 -0.73 -5.04
C PRO A 608 -4.09 -2.01 -4.20
N ALA A 609 -5.26 -2.19 -3.57
CA ALA A 609 -5.53 -3.39 -2.78
C ALA A 609 -5.53 -4.67 -3.63
N SER A 610 -5.08 -5.79 -3.07
CA SER A 610 -5.16 -7.13 -3.67
C SER A 610 -6.59 -7.60 -3.93
N ASN A 611 -7.55 -7.05 -3.18
CA ASN A 611 -8.97 -7.26 -3.38
C ASN A 611 -9.76 -5.99 -3.02
N PRO A 612 -9.94 -5.05 -3.98
CA PRO A 612 -10.61 -3.77 -3.73
C PRO A 612 -12.08 -3.91 -3.29
N GLU A 613 -12.78 -4.92 -3.79
CA GLU A 613 -14.18 -5.21 -3.44
C GLU A 613 -14.30 -5.66 -1.98
N LEU A 614 -13.47 -6.62 -1.56
CA LEU A 614 -13.38 -7.05 -0.17
C LEU A 614 -13.04 -5.88 0.75
N PHE A 615 -12.05 -5.07 0.37
CA PHE A 615 -11.61 -3.95 1.19
C PHE A 615 -12.72 -2.92 1.39
N SER A 616 -13.46 -2.60 0.32
CA SER A 616 -14.62 -1.70 0.38
C SER A 616 -15.75 -2.29 1.24
N THR A 617 -16.00 -3.59 1.12
CA THR A 617 -17.05 -4.28 1.88
C THR A 617 -16.72 -4.33 3.38
N LEU A 618 -15.46 -4.60 3.75
CA LEU A 618 -15.01 -4.55 5.14
C LEU A 618 -15.08 -3.14 5.73
N ALA A 619 -14.69 -2.12 4.97
CA ALA A 619 -14.80 -0.72 5.40
C ALA A 619 -16.27 -0.33 5.62
N THR A 620 -17.17 -0.77 4.74
CA THR A 620 -18.63 -0.57 4.88
C THR A 620 -19.17 -1.30 6.09
N PHE A 621 -18.77 -2.56 6.29
CA PHE A 621 -19.16 -3.36 7.44
C PHE A 621 -18.79 -2.67 8.75
N LEU A 622 -17.56 -2.13 8.85
CA LEU A 622 -17.08 -1.46 10.04
C LEU A 622 -17.90 -0.22 10.41
N VAL A 623 -18.36 0.55 9.43
CA VAL A 623 -19.17 1.76 9.68
C VAL A 623 -20.67 1.49 9.80
N SER A 624 -21.10 0.24 9.62
CA SER A 624 -22.51 -0.16 9.61
C SER A 624 -22.99 -0.78 10.93
N GLY A 625 -24.29 -0.69 11.17
CA GLY A 625 -24.97 -1.30 12.32
C GLY A 625 -25.09 -0.39 13.54
N GLU A 626 -25.53 -0.96 14.65
CA GLU A 626 -25.86 -0.23 15.88
C GLU A 626 -24.63 0.34 16.61
N ARG A 627 -23.48 -0.31 16.44
CA ARG A 627 -22.20 0.08 17.03
C ARG A 627 -21.14 0.19 15.92
N PRO A 628 -21.11 1.31 15.17
CA PRO A 628 -20.10 1.53 14.15
C PRO A 628 -18.71 1.58 14.79
N TYR A 629 -17.68 1.26 14.00
CA TYR A 629 -16.29 1.28 14.42
C TYR A 629 -15.92 0.32 15.57
N ASP A 630 -16.71 -0.74 15.79
CA ASP A 630 -16.38 -1.82 16.74
C ASP A 630 -15.30 -2.75 16.16
N LEU A 631 -14.07 -2.62 16.68
CA LEU A 631 -12.94 -3.39 16.19
C LEU A 631 -13.01 -4.86 16.60
N LYS A 632 -13.57 -5.21 17.77
CA LYS A 632 -13.74 -6.62 18.15
C LYS A 632 -14.72 -7.34 17.23
N LYS A 633 -15.78 -6.65 16.76
CA LYS A 633 -16.70 -7.18 15.75
C LYS A 633 -15.99 -7.47 14.42
N LEU A 634 -15.13 -6.56 13.96
CA LEU A 634 -14.29 -6.79 12.77
C LEU A 634 -13.33 -7.97 12.95
N MET A 635 -12.64 -8.04 14.09
CA MET A 635 -11.71 -9.14 14.40
C MET A 635 -12.45 -10.48 14.43
N ARG A 636 -13.63 -10.55 15.06
CA ARG A 636 -14.46 -11.76 15.09
C ARG A 636 -14.84 -12.21 13.68
N LEU A 637 -15.26 -11.29 12.82
CA LEU A 637 -15.62 -11.59 11.42
C LEU A 637 -14.42 -12.21 10.67
N ILE A 638 -13.22 -11.66 10.85
CA ILE A 638 -12.00 -12.19 10.24
C ILE A 638 -11.67 -13.58 10.78
N LEU A 639 -11.60 -13.74 12.10
CA LEU A 639 -11.21 -14.99 12.76
C LEU A 639 -12.16 -16.17 12.46
N THR A 640 -13.43 -15.88 12.20
CA THR A 640 -14.46 -16.88 11.87
C THR A 640 -14.59 -17.17 10.37
N SER A 641 -13.87 -16.44 9.50
CA SER A 641 -13.83 -16.71 8.06
C SER A 641 -13.10 -18.02 7.75
N GLN A 642 -13.51 -18.71 6.69
CA GLN A 642 -12.76 -19.87 6.18
C GLN A 642 -11.39 -19.45 5.67
N THR A 643 -11.27 -18.23 5.14
CA THR A 643 -10.02 -17.63 4.67
C THR A 643 -8.97 -17.57 5.78
N TYR A 644 -9.31 -17.06 6.97
CA TYR A 644 -8.38 -17.06 8.11
C TYR A 644 -8.07 -18.48 8.60
N GLN A 645 -9.03 -19.40 8.47
CA GLN A 645 -8.91 -20.79 8.90
C GLN A 645 -8.28 -21.72 7.85
N ARG A 646 -7.67 -21.20 6.78
CA ARG A 646 -6.91 -22.02 5.82
C ARG A 646 -5.61 -22.53 6.43
N SER A 647 -5.18 -23.71 6.03
CA SER A 647 -3.85 -24.24 6.33
C SER A 647 -2.78 -23.38 5.67
N SER A 648 -1.57 -23.35 6.25
CA SER A 648 -0.39 -22.78 5.60
C SER A 648 0.31 -23.75 4.64
N GLN A 649 -0.11 -25.01 4.63
CA GLN A 649 0.37 -26.02 3.70
C GLN A 649 0.04 -25.62 2.27
N LEU A 650 0.99 -25.87 1.38
CA LEU A 650 0.87 -25.60 -0.04
C LEU A 650 -0.10 -26.60 -0.67
N THR A 651 -0.95 -26.09 -1.57
CA THR A 651 -1.76 -26.89 -2.48
C THR A 651 -1.23 -26.65 -3.88
N GLN A 652 -1.17 -27.69 -4.70
CA GLN A 652 -0.66 -27.58 -6.07
C GLN A 652 -1.38 -26.46 -6.83
N GLY A 653 -0.63 -25.47 -7.32
CA GLY A 653 -1.12 -24.31 -8.04
C GLY A 653 -1.21 -23.02 -7.20
N ASN A 654 -1.03 -23.08 -5.87
CA ASN A 654 -1.06 -21.91 -4.99
C ASN A 654 0.29 -21.54 -4.36
N GLU A 655 1.36 -22.26 -4.69
CA GLU A 655 2.73 -21.94 -4.30
C GLU A 655 3.17 -20.51 -4.63
N PRO A 656 2.85 -19.93 -5.81
CA PRO A 656 3.30 -18.58 -6.15
C PRO A 656 2.45 -17.47 -5.52
N ASP A 657 1.39 -17.81 -4.78
CA ASP A 657 0.55 -16.81 -4.13
C ASP A 657 1.17 -16.35 -2.79
N GLU A 658 1.36 -15.04 -2.69
CA GLU A 658 1.91 -14.36 -1.53
C GLU A 658 0.99 -13.24 -1.01
N ARG A 659 -0.17 -12.98 -1.66
CA ARG A 659 -1.02 -11.82 -1.32
C ARG A 659 -2.53 -11.96 -1.55
N PHE A 660 -3.00 -13.04 -2.17
CA PHE A 660 -4.42 -13.26 -2.48
C PHE A 660 -5.13 -14.19 -1.48
N TYR A 661 -4.42 -14.59 -0.43
CA TYR A 661 -4.92 -15.36 0.71
C TYR A 661 -5.39 -16.76 0.34
N SER A 662 -4.82 -17.39 -0.70
CA SER A 662 -5.10 -18.80 -1.04
C SER A 662 -4.79 -19.77 0.11
N ARG A 663 -3.92 -19.36 1.04
CA ARG A 663 -3.51 -20.11 2.22
C ARG A 663 -3.19 -19.12 3.34
N TYR A 664 -2.95 -19.63 4.54
CA TYR A 664 -2.36 -18.81 5.60
C TYR A 664 -0.85 -18.67 5.37
N TYR A 665 -0.32 -17.45 5.40
CA TYR A 665 1.11 -17.23 5.23
C TYR A 665 1.82 -17.34 6.59
N PRO A 666 2.85 -18.20 6.73
CA PRO A 666 3.60 -18.27 7.98
C PRO A 666 4.19 -16.91 8.36
N LYS A 667 3.89 -16.44 9.56
CA LYS A 667 4.35 -15.15 10.09
C LYS A 667 5.40 -15.36 11.16
N ARG A 668 6.49 -14.59 11.10
CA ARG A 668 7.44 -14.54 12.21
C ARG A 668 6.75 -13.96 13.44
N LEU A 669 7.00 -14.53 14.61
CA LEU A 669 6.50 -13.96 15.86
C LEU A 669 7.23 -12.65 16.18
N LYS A 670 6.48 -11.68 16.68
CA LYS A 670 7.03 -10.40 17.16
C LYS A 670 8.00 -10.65 18.32
N ALA A 671 9.00 -9.77 18.46
CA ALA A 671 10.02 -9.87 19.49
C ALA A 671 9.43 -10.05 20.90
N GLU A 672 8.40 -9.28 21.22
CA GLU A 672 7.73 -9.26 22.51
C GLU A 672 7.02 -10.58 22.78
N ILE A 673 6.23 -11.06 21.80
CA ILE A 673 5.53 -12.34 21.87
C ILE A 673 6.55 -13.47 22.02
N LEU A 674 7.60 -13.49 21.20
CA LEU A 674 8.60 -14.55 21.20
C LEU A 674 9.30 -14.68 22.56
N LEU A 675 9.70 -13.55 23.16
CA LEU A 675 10.30 -13.52 24.50
C LEU A 675 9.34 -13.98 25.59
N ASP A 676 8.06 -13.58 25.48
CA ASP A 676 7.01 -13.95 26.43
C ASP A 676 6.69 -15.44 26.35
N ILE A 677 6.55 -16.01 25.15
CA ILE A 677 6.24 -17.43 25.01
C ILE A 677 7.43 -18.34 25.37
N MET A 678 8.68 -17.91 25.17
CA MET A 678 9.85 -18.62 25.71
C MET A 678 9.79 -18.68 27.24
N SER A 679 9.42 -17.56 27.87
CA SER A 679 9.24 -17.48 29.32
C SER A 679 8.06 -18.35 29.79
N GLN A 680 6.96 -18.38 29.04
CA GLN A 680 5.78 -19.20 29.33
C GLN A 680 6.08 -20.70 29.28
N VAL A 681 6.75 -21.17 28.22
CA VAL A 681 7.09 -22.59 28.05
C VAL A 681 8.04 -23.06 29.13
N THR A 682 9.11 -22.30 29.38
CA THR A 682 10.13 -22.65 30.38
C THR A 682 9.66 -22.39 31.81
N ALA A 683 8.60 -21.60 32.01
CA ALA A 683 8.21 -21.02 33.30
C ALA A 683 9.35 -20.22 33.98
N ALA A 684 10.26 -19.66 33.19
CA ALA A 684 11.36 -18.81 33.64
C ALA A 684 11.16 -17.37 33.09
N PRO A 685 10.58 -16.45 33.89
CA PRO A 685 10.25 -15.11 33.42
C PRO A 685 11.48 -14.28 33.09
N THR A 686 11.40 -13.41 32.08
CA THR A 686 12.40 -12.37 31.86
C THR A 686 12.25 -11.28 32.92
N ALA A 687 13.35 -10.86 33.53
CA ALA A 687 13.36 -9.71 34.41
C ALA A 687 13.53 -8.41 33.60
N PHE A 688 12.66 -7.43 33.85
CA PHE A 688 12.81 -6.08 33.33
C PHE A 688 13.13 -5.14 34.48
N LYS A 689 14.14 -4.28 34.30
CA LYS A 689 14.58 -3.33 35.32
C LYS A 689 13.41 -2.43 35.75
N ASP A 690 13.22 -2.26 37.05
CA ASP A 690 12.16 -1.44 37.66
C ASP A 690 10.72 -1.97 37.48
N PHE A 691 10.56 -3.21 36.99
CA PHE A 691 9.26 -3.89 36.91
C PHE A 691 9.21 -5.13 37.81
N PRO A 692 8.02 -5.50 38.33
CA PRO A 692 7.85 -6.73 39.10
C PRO A 692 8.25 -7.98 38.29
N ALA A 693 8.77 -8.99 38.98
CA ALA A 693 9.04 -10.29 38.37
C ALA A 693 7.76 -10.88 37.76
N GLY A 694 7.88 -11.46 36.56
CA GLY A 694 6.73 -11.99 35.81
C GLY A 694 6.03 -10.98 34.90
N THR A 695 6.45 -9.71 34.87
CA THR A 695 5.98 -8.74 33.88
C THR A 695 6.34 -9.21 32.47
N ARG A 696 5.34 -9.26 31.58
CA ARG A 696 5.53 -9.64 30.17
C ARG A 696 6.10 -8.48 29.34
N ALA A 697 6.83 -8.79 28.29
CA ALA A 697 7.30 -7.81 27.30
C ALA A 697 6.13 -7.01 26.70
N MET A 698 5.00 -7.69 26.42
CA MET A 698 3.77 -7.05 25.93
C MET A 698 3.11 -6.08 26.93
N GLN A 699 3.47 -6.12 28.21
CA GLN A 699 2.97 -5.22 29.24
C GLN A 699 3.86 -3.99 29.46
N LEU A 700 5.01 -3.93 28.79
CA LEU A 700 5.93 -2.81 28.91
C LEU A 700 5.35 -1.58 28.20
N PRO A 701 5.16 -0.46 28.91
CA PRO A 701 4.59 0.73 28.30
C PRO A 701 5.61 1.41 27.38
N ASP A 702 6.89 1.42 27.73
CA ASP A 702 7.95 2.19 27.04
C ASP A 702 8.83 1.30 26.15
N ALA A 703 9.03 1.72 24.89
CA ALA A 703 9.93 1.06 23.96
C ALA A 703 11.42 1.17 24.37
N ASN A 704 11.79 2.13 25.22
CA ASN A 704 13.18 2.36 25.65
C ASN A 704 13.66 1.45 26.79
N ILE A 705 12.79 0.57 27.32
CA ILE A 705 13.19 -0.38 28.36
C ILE A 705 14.24 -1.33 27.77
N ALA A 706 15.44 -1.33 28.36
CA ALA A 706 16.60 -2.03 27.81
C ALA A 706 16.36 -3.54 27.69
N SER A 707 16.60 -4.08 26.49
CA SER A 707 16.58 -5.51 26.19
C SER A 707 17.25 -5.78 24.85
N ASP A 708 18.40 -6.48 24.88
CA ASP A 708 19.14 -6.84 23.66
C ASP A 708 18.34 -7.80 22.77
N PHE A 709 17.54 -8.69 23.38
CA PHE A 709 16.64 -9.57 22.65
C PHE A 709 15.59 -8.76 21.89
N LEU A 710 14.83 -7.88 22.57
CA LEU A 710 13.75 -7.14 21.94
C LEU A 710 14.27 -6.25 20.80
N LYS A 711 15.41 -5.60 21.00
CA LYS A 711 16.08 -4.80 19.97
C LYS A 711 16.50 -5.66 18.77
N THR A 712 17.18 -6.78 19.00
CA THR A 712 17.67 -7.69 17.95
C THR A 712 16.55 -8.29 17.10
N PHE A 713 15.38 -8.54 17.70
CA PHE A 713 14.22 -9.13 17.03
C PHE A 713 13.27 -8.11 16.41
N GLY A 714 13.64 -6.82 16.42
CA GLY A 714 12.97 -5.78 15.63
C GLY A 714 11.89 -4.99 16.37
N ARG A 715 11.94 -4.89 17.71
CA ARG A 715 11.05 -3.97 18.46
C ARG A 715 11.24 -2.53 17.95
N PRO A 716 10.15 -1.81 17.61
CA PRO A 716 10.23 -0.42 17.13
C PRO A 716 10.71 0.53 18.23
N GLU A 717 11.40 1.59 17.83
CA GLU A 717 11.86 2.66 18.75
C GLU A 717 10.74 3.66 19.07
N ARG A 718 9.66 3.68 18.28
CA ARG A 718 8.51 4.59 18.38
C ARG A 718 8.90 6.05 18.13
N ILE A 719 9.66 6.29 17.07
CA ILE A 719 10.07 7.62 16.61
C ILE A 719 9.37 8.04 15.30
N LEU A 720 8.91 7.07 14.50
CA LEU A 720 8.19 7.30 13.25
C LEU A 720 6.86 6.56 13.22
N THR A 721 5.78 7.24 12.81
CA THR A 721 4.45 6.65 12.60
C THR A 721 4.41 5.87 11.29
N CYS A 722 5.19 4.79 11.20
CA CYS A 722 5.32 3.93 10.03
C CYS A 722 5.57 2.49 10.47
N GLU A 723 4.85 1.53 9.89
CA GLU A 723 5.12 0.10 10.10
C GLU A 723 6.57 -0.27 9.71
N CYS A 724 7.18 0.49 8.78
CA CYS A 724 8.56 0.31 8.36
C CYS A 724 9.63 0.48 9.47
N GLU A 725 9.27 1.03 10.63
CA GLU A 725 10.17 1.11 11.79
C GLU A 725 10.37 -0.27 12.44
N ARG A 726 9.37 -1.17 12.34
CA ARG A 726 9.49 -2.56 12.76
C ARG A 726 10.19 -3.37 11.67
N SER A 727 11.23 -4.09 12.03
CA SER A 727 11.94 -4.99 11.11
C SER A 727 11.52 -6.44 11.32
N ASP A 728 10.91 -7.02 10.30
CA ASP A 728 10.59 -8.44 10.22
C ASP A 728 11.57 -9.24 9.35
N GLU A 729 12.61 -8.57 8.86
CA GLU A 729 13.66 -9.20 8.06
C GLU A 729 14.51 -10.16 8.89
N PRO A 730 14.72 -11.40 8.42
CA PRO A 730 15.56 -12.35 9.10
C PRO A 730 17.02 -11.88 9.08
N SER A 731 17.72 -12.01 10.21
CA SER A 731 19.15 -11.71 10.29
C SER A 731 19.96 -12.87 10.89
N MET A 732 21.24 -12.96 10.51
CA MET A 732 22.16 -13.93 11.11
C MET A 732 22.28 -13.73 12.63
N THR A 733 22.24 -12.49 13.09
CA THR A 733 22.26 -12.15 14.52
C THR A 733 21.08 -12.77 15.27
N GLN A 734 19.88 -12.74 14.71
CA GLN A 734 18.71 -13.39 15.30
C GLN A 734 18.90 -14.91 15.38
N VAL A 735 19.40 -15.54 14.31
CA VAL A 735 19.65 -16.99 14.27
C VAL A 735 20.67 -17.39 15.33
N LEU A 736 21.80 -16.68 15.42
CA LEU A 736 22.80 -16.91 16.46
C LEU A 736 22.20 -16.73 17.85
N HIS A 737 21.43 -15.66 18.08
CA HIS A 737 20.81 -15.41 19.38
C HIS A 737 19.85 -16.52 19.83
N ILE A 738 19.13 -17.17 18.91
CA ILE A 738 18.31 -18.36 19.24
C ILE A 738 19.19 -19.58 19.54
N LEU A 739 20.23 -19.81 18.74
CA LEU A 739 21.04 -21.03 18.83
C LEU A 739 21.99 -21.03 20.03
N ASN A 740 22.66 -19.91 20.30
CA ASN A 740 23.71 -19.80 21.31
C ASN A 740 23.60 -18.56 22.21
N GLY A 741 22.52 -17.79 22.11
CA GLY A 741 22.31 -16.62 22.93
C GLY A 741 21.87 -16.97 24.36
N GLU A 742 22.24 -16.11 25.30
CA GLU A 742 21.95 -16.30 26.72
C GLU A 742 20.45 -16.32 27.04
N THR A 743 19.60 -15.64 26.24
CA THR A 743 18.16 -15.50 26.53
C THR A 743 17.44 -16.83 26.69
N LEU A 744 17.67 -17.79 25.79
CA LEU A 744 17.04 -19.11 25.85
C LEU A 744 17.80 -20.03 26.81
N ILE A 745 19.13 -20.04 26.72
CA ILE A 745 20.00 -20.92 27.52
C ILE A 745 19.79 -20.68 29.02
N GLN A 746 19.83 -19.44 29.49
CA GLN A 746 19.65 -19.12 30.92
C GLN A 746 18.26 -19.51 31.43
N LYS A 747 17.22 -19.48 30.59
CA LYS A 747 15.87 -19.93 30.96
C LYS A 747 15.80 -21.44 31.11
N LEU A 748 16.52 -22.17 30.26
CA LEU A 748 16.62 -23.63 30.33
C LEU A 748 17.46 -24.07 31.54
N GLU A 749 18.57 -23.38 31.84
CA GLU A 749 19.46 -23.68 32.97
C GLU A 749 18.93 -23.19 34.33
N ALA A 750 17.86 -22.38 34.35
CA ALA A 750 17.28 -21.83 35.56
C ALA A 750 16.86 -22.94 36.55
N LYS A 751 17.24 -22.77 37.83
CA LYS A 751 17.02 -23.77 38.88
C LYS A 751 15.54 -24.03 39.18
N ASP A 752 14.73 -22.97 39.26
CA ASP A 752 13.28 -23.07 39.45
C ASP A 752 12.57 -22.76 38.12
N ASN A 753 12.43 -23.78 37.29
CA ASN A 753 11.74 -23.71 36.00
C ASN A 753 10.85 -24.94 35.77
N ARG A 754 10.10 -24.97 34.67
CA ARG A 754 9.19 -26.08 34.34
C ARG A 754 9.94 -27.40 34.25
N LEU A 755 11.11 -27.40 33.61
CA LEU A 755 11.93 -28.60 33.41
C LEU A 755 12.35 -29.20 34.75
N SER A 756 12.71 -28.36 35.73
CA SER A 756 13.13 -28.83 37.08
C SER A 756 11.97 -29.52 37.78
N LYS A 757 10.78 -28.90 37.74
CA LYS A 757 9.56 -29.45 38.34
C LYS A 757 9.15 -30.78 37.70
N GLN A 758 9.27 -30.88 36.38
CA GLN A 758 8.98 -32.11 35.64
C GLN A 758 9.96 -33.25 35.98
N LEU A 759 11.25 -32.93 36.14
CA LEU A 759 12.27 -33.89 36.55
C LEU A 759 12.11 -34.33 38.00
N GLU A 760 11.82 -33.41 38.92
CA GLU A 760 11.52 -33.71 40.33
C GLU A 760 10.27 -34.58 40.47
N ALA A 761 9.27 -34.38 39.61
CA ALA A 761 8.06 -35.20 39.54
C ALA A 761 8.29 -36.58 38.89
N ASN A 762 9.50 -36.88 38.40
CA ASN A 762 9.85 -38.14 37.72
C ASN A 762 8.89 -38.53 36.58
N LEU A 763 8.47 -37.56 35.78
CA LEU A 763 7.56 -37.83 34.66
C LEU A 763 8.16 -38.84 33.66
N PRO A 764 7.37 -39.81 33.17
CA PRO A 764 7.78 -40.70 32.10
C PRO A 764 8.20 -39.94 30.83
N PRO A 765 9.15 -40.46 30.02
CA PRO A 765 9.59 -39.81 28.79
C PRO A 765 8.47 -39.42 27.82
N GLU A 766 7.45 -40.26 27.68
CA GLU A 766 6.30 -39.97 26.81
C GLU A 766 5.49 -38.77 27.32
N GLN A 767 5.27 -38.69 28.64
CA GLN A 767 4.55 -37.56 29.25
C GLN A 767 5.38 -36.26 29.19
N LEU A 768 6.70 -36.36 29.33
CA LEU A 768 7.60 -35.21 29.11
C LEU A 768 7.50 -34.68 27.67
N ALA A 769 7.46 -35.58 26.68
CA ALA A 769 7.29 -35.21 25.28
C ALA A 769 5.93 -34.55 25.03
N ASP A 770 4.86 -35.09 25.61
CA ASP A 770 3.53 -34.49 25.52
C ASP A 770 3.48 -33.09 26.14
N GLU A 771 4.00 -32.92 27.36
CA GLU A 771 4.02 -31.62 28.03
C GLU A 771 4.83 -30.57 27.25
N LEU A 772 5.98 -30.93 26.67
CA LEU A 772 6.76 -30.03 25.83
C LEU A 772 5.97 -29.58 24.61
N PHE A 773 5.41 -30.51 23.84
CA PHE A 773 4.70 -30.18 22.61
C PHE A 773 3.39 -29.44 22.85
N LEU A 774 2.63 -29.81 23.88
CA LEU A 774 1.41 -29.12 24.26
C LEU A 774 1.70 -27.68 24.72
N SER A 775 2.76 -27.48 25.51
CA SER A 775 3.10 -26.14 26.02
C SER A 775 3.76 -25.24 24.97
N ALA A 776 4.55 -25.78 24.03
CA ALA A 776 5.28 -24.99 23.05
C ALA A 776 4.58 -24.85 21.68
N LEU A 777 3.95 -25.93 21.22
CA LEU A 777 3.40 -26.06 19.86
C LEU A 777 1.88 -26.28 19.85
N SER A 778 1.25 -26.38 21.02
CA SER A 778 -0.21 -26.53 21.17
C SER A 778 -0.79 -27.75 20.44
N ARG A 779 0.00 -28.82 20.33
CA ARG A 779 -0.38 -30.12 19.75
C ARG A 779 0.32 -31.24 20.50
N PHE A 780 -0.12 -32.48 20.28
CA PHE A 780 0.66 -33.64 20.67
C PHE A 780 1.86 -33.83 19.71
N PRO A 781 2.97 -34.45 20.17
CA PRO A 781 4.03 -34.88 19.28
C PRO A 781 3.49 -35.97 18.34
N THR A 782 3.94 -35.94 17.09
CA THR A 782 3.71 -37.04 16.14
C THR A 782 4.40 -38.30 16.65
N ASP A 783 3.98 -39.48 16.17
CA ASP A 783 4.59 -40.76 16.58
C ASP A 783 6.11 -40.77 16.39
N ARG A 784 6.58 -40.20 15.28
CA ARG A 784 8.02 -40.07 14.98
C ARG A 784 8.74 -39.15 15.97
N GLU A 785 8.14 -38.01 16.33
CA GLU A 785 8.72 -37.07 17.31
C GLU A 785 8.76 -37.71 18.70
N ARG A 786 7.64 -38.32 19.13
CA ARG A 786 7.51 -39.03 20.42
C ARG A 786 8.54 -40.14 20.56
N GLN A 787 8.67 -40.99 19.54
CA GLN A 787 9.62 -42.09 19.54
C GLN A 787 11.06 -41.57 19.70
N ARG A 788 11.48 -40.61 18.87
CA ARG A 788 12.85 -40.06 18.93
C ARG A 788 13.19 -39.43 20.27
N MET A 789 12.25 -38.68 20.86
CA MET A 789 12.47 -38.06 22.17
C MET A 789 12.55 -39.10 23.28
N THR A 790 11.68 -40.11 23.23
CA THR A 790 11.67 -41.20 24.21
C THR A 790 12.96 -42.00 24.14
N GLU A 791 13.46 -42.29 22.93
CA GLU A 791 14.76 -42.92 22.71
C GLU A 791 15.89 -42.11 23.36
N ILE A 792 15.98 -40.79 23.10
CA ILE A 792 17.00 -39.90 23.69
C ILE A 792 16.94 -39.91 25.22
N LEU A 793 15.74 -39.80 25.81
CA LEU A 793 15.56 -39.77 27.26
C LEU A 793 15.79 -41.14 27.92
N SER A 794 15.65 -42.24 27.19
CA SER A 794 15.86 -43.60 27.69
C SER A 794 17.33 -44.00 27.78
N VAL A 795 18.19 -43.41 26.95
CA VAL A 795 19.64 -43.71 26.92
C VAL A 795 20.47 -42.75 27.77
N ALA A 796 19.90 -41.61 28.19
CA ALA A 796 20.58 -40.64 29.04
C ALA A 796 20.83 -41.21 30.44
N SER A 797 22.06 -41.08 30.94
CA SER A 797 22.40 -41.42 32.33
C SER A 797 21.64 -40.51 33.32
N PRO A 798 21.48 -40.91 34.60
CA PRO A 798 20.87 -40.05 35.61
C PRO A 798 21.51 -38.67 35.71
N GLU A 799 22.84 -38.58 35.52
CA GLU A 799 23.62 -37.35 35.55
C GLU A 799 23.38 -36.47 34.32
N GLU A 800 23.14 -37.07 33.15
CA GLU A 800 22.89 -36.37 31.87
C GLU A 800 21.42 -36.05 31.62
N ARG A 801 20.50 -36.64 32.40
CA ARG A 801 19.05 -36.53 32.18
C ARG A 801 18.56 -35.09 32.13
N ARG A 802 19.10 -34.21 32.97
CA ARG A 802 18.74 -32.77 32.96
C ARG A 802 19.11 -32.14 31.62
N GLN A 803 20.36 -32.33 31.20
CA GLN A 803 20.88 -31.76 29.97
C GLN A 803 20.14 -32.30 28.74
N ALA A 804 19.79 -33.59 28.73
CA ALA A 804 18.96 -34.16 27.66
C ALA A 804 17.58 -33.48 27.55
N VAL A 805 16.93 -33.15 28.67
CA VAL A 805 15.65 -32.42 28.65
C VAL A 805 15.84 -30.97 28.19
N GLU A 806 16.91 -30.30 28.62
CA GLU A 806 17.26 -28.95 28.15
C GLU A 806 17.48 -28.92 26.63
N ASP A 807 18.24 -29.87 26.08
CA ASP A 807 18.49 -29.99 24.64
C ASP A 807 17.20 -30.27 23.85
N LEU A 808 16.29 -31.08 24.40
CA LEU A 808 14.98 -31.32 23.78
C LEU A 808 14.13 -30.05 23.75
N TYR A 809 14.02 -29.33 24.87
CA TYR A 809 13.32 -28.04 24.91
C TYR A 809 13.96 -27.03 23.96
N TRP A 810 15.29 -26.92 23.95
CA TRP A 810 16.03 -26.06 23.04
C TRP A 810 15.73 -26.40 21.57
N SER A 811 15.69 -27.68 21.21
CA SER A 811 15.41 -28.12 19.83
C SER A 811 14.01 -27.71 19.34
N VAL A 812 13.01 -27.75 20.22
CA VAL A 812 11.63 -27.32 19.91
C VAL A 812 11.54 -25.80 19.86
N LEU A 813 12.11 -25.10 20.86
CA LEU A 813 12.06 -23.65 20.99
C LEU A 813 12.91 -22.90 19.94
N SER A 814 13.88 -23.58 19.31
CA SER A 814 14.64 -23.07 18.17
C SER A 814 14.05 -23.47 16.81
N SER A 815 13.00 -24.27 16.79
CA SER A 815 12.40 -24.76 15.55
C SER A 815 11.62 -23.69 14.80
N LYS A 816 11.52 -23.83 13.47
CA LYS A 816 10.66 -22.98 12.63
C LYS A 816 9.17 -23.07 12.99
N GLU A 817 8.74 -24.12 13.68
CA GLU A 817 7.33 -24.25 14.10
C GLU A 817 7.04 -23.41 15.34
N PHE A 818 8.02 -23.27 16.24
CA PHE A 818 7.90 -22.39 17.40
C PHE A 818 8.03 -20.91 17.02
N LEU A 819 9.06 -20.58 16.20
CA LEU A 819 9.41 -19.20 15.84
C LEU A 819 8.39 -18.52 14.90
N PHE A 820 7.53 -19.29 14.24
CA PHE A 820 6.53 -18.78 13.30
C PHE A 820 5.11 -19.17 13.74
N ASN A 821 4.15 -18.30 13.46
CA ASN A 821 2.73 -18.65 13.48
C ASN A 821 2.33 -19.19 12.11
N ARG A 822 1.66 -20.33 12.05
CA ARG A 822 1.40 -21.10 10.82
C ARG A 822 -0.07 -21.37 10.59
#